data_AF-A0A4R1H9N4-F1
#
_entry.id   AF-A0A4R1H9N4-F1
#
_cell.length_a   1.000
_cell.length_b   1.000
_cell.length_c   1.000
_cell.angle_alpha   90.00
_cell.angle_beta   90.00
_cell.angle_gamma   90.00
#
_symmetry.space_group_name_H-M   'P 1'
#
loop_
_entity.id
_entity.type
_entity.pdbx_description
1 polymer ?
#
loop_
_entity_poly.entity_id
_entity_poly.type
_entity_poly.pdbx_seq_one_letter_code
_entity_poly.pdbx_strand_id
1 'polypeptide(L)'
;MNIGFISKIGRYFFFSSLVMLGGGVSTSVNALDPLVKQGLLIFVQETFNGNGRTCATCHPLERSTTIDPGFITLLPPDDPVFVSETNPDLADLEDDTLVRQFALFKTSPDPAFPDFRSTNHVLALRTSRDGPDGERMGWAGVSEGDGSLREFTEGAIKQHFPKTMARVEAVDFRLATDAELDALEAFQLFLGRQVDLSLPLNLVDADASQGQVLFLDSASAKCNNCHTNAGSGINNPNFNTGVENLSQEIALQTGVFIPTDTGAGDGTFNTPPVVEAADTTPLFHNHAAQTLRDAIAFYTSANFNNSPAAAVVGGISLTSEQIGLLAAFLTVINANENINQAVVFLREAIIEQADTEVAQILLTAAIAQLEDAQQVLAIEGLHSDVQQSLQPIIDRINSAQASDDLAQEIPLLSGIQKLMILEPLSLSGISPANLEVGSTVDVTVSGAGIKDGVNMVICRNGGVTTNLVTVPDSTMLVANVTVDPDKSGTCGVTVTNADGARDILPRGSITIDAGGVEPPGEVLTLASVSPSTLDAGSTMDVALTGSGIDVGANVLVCRSGAITTNLVTVIDSTTLIANLTVAANASGACNLAVTNPDGEREVLRSAIAISAGGVGGNPLSITGVVPGLLFAGSTVDVMASGTGIQDGVSVEVCRNGGVTTNLVTVIDSTMLVANVTVDPDKSGTCGVTVTNLDGGRDVLPRGSITIQ
;
A
#
# COMPACT_ATOMS: atom_id res chain seq x y z
N MET A 1 -44.33 9.96 16.47
CA MET A 1 -43.26 10.14 17.47
C MET A 1 -42.10 9.24 17.06
N ASN A 2 -40.99 9.88 16.75
CA ASN A 2 -39.63 9.41 16.46
C ASN A 2 -39.36 8.13 15.65
N ILE A 3 -38.75 8.45 14.50
CA ILE A 3 -37.99 7.69 13.53
C ILE A 3 -36.63 7.29 14.12
N GLY A 4 -36.06 6.18 13.62
CA GLY A 4 -34.61 6.09 13.45
C GLY A 4 -34.05 4.68 13.57
N PHE A 5 -34.20 3.84 12.55
CA PHE A 5 -33.22 2.78 12.27
C PHE A 5 -33.38 2.26 10.83
N ILE A 6 -32.23 1.97 10.21
CA ILE A 6 -31.99 1.27 8.93
C ILE A 6 -31.88 2.18 7.69
N SER A 7 -30.64 2.62 7.40
CA SER A 7 -30.13 2.89 6.05
C SER A 7 -28.62 3.17 6.12
N LYS A 8 -27.78 2.20 5.74
CA LYS A 8 -26.43 2.40 5.17
C LYS A 8 -25.85 1.05 4.71
N ILE A 9 -26.32 0.57 3.56
CA ILE A 9 -25.59 -0.41 2.72
C ILE A 9 -25.73 0.12 1.30
N GLY A 10 -24.61 0.37 0.63
CA GLY A 10 -24.57 0.75 -0.79
C GLY A 10 -23.80 2.03 -1.06
N ARG A 11 -22.46 1.97 -0.95
CA ARG A 11 -21.50 2.87 -1.63
C ARG A 11 -20.07 2.36 -1.41
N TYR A 12 -19.74 1.22 -2.01
CA TYR A 12 -18.35 0.77 -2.20
C TYR A 12 -18.31 -0.17 -3.41
N PHE A 13 -18.28 0.39 -4.61
CA PHE A 13 -17.87 -0.33 -5.82
C PHE A 13 -17.50 0.73 -6.85
N PHE A 14 -16.26 1.24 -6.78
CA PHE A 14 -15.50 1.83 -7.89
C PHE A 14 -14.14 2.32 -7.35
N PHE A 15 -13.27 1.39 -6.94
CA PHE A 15 -11.80 1.55 -6.92
C PHE A 15 -11.21 0.15 -6.78
N SER A 16 -11.12 -0.56 -7.90
CA SER A 16 -10.34 -1.80 -8.01
C SER A 16 -9.92 -1.93 -9.45
N SER A 17 -8.75 -1.38 -9.76
CA SER A 17 -7.83 -1.84 -10.80
C SER A 17 -6.63 -0.90 -10.84
N LEU A 18 -5.67 -1.06 -9.92
CA LEU A 18 -4.24 -0.82 -10.21
C LEU A 18 -3.33 -1.35 -9.08
N VAL A 19 -3.27 -2.67 -8.89
CA VAL A 19 -2.09 -3.32 -8.30
C VAL A 19 -2.04 -4.75 -8.84
N MET A 20 -1.16 -5.01 -9.80
CA MET A 20 -0.66 -6.34 -10.14
C MET A 20 0.68 -6.14 -10.86
N LEU A 21 1.78 -6.48 -10.20
CA LEU A 21 2.89 -7.29 -10.72
C LEU A 21 3.96 -7.46 -9.63
N GLY A 22 4.24 -8.72 -9.29
CA GLY A 22 5.17 -9.16 -8.22
C GLY A 22 4.62 -10.40 -7.51
N GLY A 23 4.79 -11.58 -8.11
CA GLY A 23 4.13 -12.82 -7.67
C GLY A 23 4.65 -13.41 -6.35
N GLY A 24 3.73 -14.06 -5.63
CA GLY A 24 4.05 -15.04 -4.59
C GLY A 24 3.71 -14.61 -3.16
N VAL A 25 2.51 -14.99 -2.72
CA VAL A 25 1.90 -14.80 -1.39
C VAL A 25 1.32 -13.41 -1.15
N SER A 26 -0.02 -13.35 -1.03
CA SER A 26 -0.72 -12.19 -0.49
C SER A 26 -0.27 -11.96 0.97
N THR A 27 0.59 -10.96 1.22
CA THR A 27 0.98 -10.58 2.59
C THR A 27 0.86 -9.09 2.88
N SER A 28 0.22 -8.28 2.02
CA SER A 28 -0.33 -7.03 2.53
C SER A 28 -1.45 -7.41 3.48
N VAL A 29 -1.23 -7.29 4.79
CA VAL A 29 -2.35 -6.98 5.69
C VAL A 29 -2.97 -5.74 5.05
N ASN A 30 -4.10 -5.94 4.39
CA ASN A 30 -4.83 -4.85 3.77
C ASN A 30 -5.09 -3.88 4.91
N ALA A 31 -4.60 -2.66 4.76
CA ALA A 31 -4.65 -1.66 5.80
C ALA A 31 -6.11 -1.22 6.17
N LEU A 32 -7.09 -1.83 5.51
CA LEU A 32 -8.52 -1.91 5.83
C LEU A 32 -8.91 -2.85 6.99
N ASP A 33 -7.97 -3.43 7.75
CA ASP A 33 -8.33 -4.34 8.85
C ASP A 33 -8.88 -3.54 10.05
N PRO A 34 -10.18 -3.71 10.42
CA PRO A 34 -10.73 -3.07 11.62
C PRO A 34 -9.91 -3.36 12.89
N LEU A 35 -9.18 -4.47 12.89
CA LEU A 35 -8.29 -4.86 13.98
C LEU A 35 -7.08 -3.92 14.12
N VAL A 36 -6.47 -3.50 13.00
CA VAL A 36 -5.35 -2.54 12.99
C VAL A 36 -5.81 -1.17 13.49
N LYS A 37 -6.99 -0.72 13.04
CA LYS A 37 -7.62 0.52 13.54
C LYS A 37 -7.89 0.44 15.05
N GLN A 38 -8.45 -0.66 15.52
CA GLN A 38 -8.69 -0.87 16.94
C GLN A 38 -7.36 -0.87 17.73
N GLY A 39 -6.32 -1.51 17.20
CA GLY A 39 -4.99 -1.53 17.79
C GLY A 39 -4.38 -0.14 17.90
N LEU A 40 -4.49 0.69 16.86
CA LEU A 40 -4.07 2.09 16.86
C LEU A 40 -4.73 2.86 18.02
N LEU A 41 -6.06 2.75 18.15
CA LEU A 41 -6.80 3.45 19.22
C LEU A 41 -6.38 2.96 20.62
N ILE A 42 -6.21 1.66 20.81
CA ILE A 42 -5.72 1.12 22.09
C ILE A 42 -4.31 1.65 22.37
N PHE A 43 -3.42 1.60 21.38
CA PHE A 43 -2.02 2.03 21.50
C PHE A 43 -1.90 3.49 21.94
N VAL A 44 -2.75 4.37 21.39
CA VAL A 44 -2.68 5.82 21.66
C VAL A 44 -3.57 6.27 22.84
N GLN A 45 -4.62 5.53 23.20
CA GLN A 45 -5.63 6.00 24.17
C GLN A 45 -5.80 5.13 25.42
N GLU A 46 -5.49 3.82 25.35
CA GLU A 46 -5.79 2.93 26.47
C GLU A 46 -4.74 3.05 27.58
N THR A 47 -5.23 3.29 28.80
CA THR A 47 -4.41 3.47 30.01
C THR A 47 -4.39 2.23 30.88
N PHE A 48 -5.18 1.21 30.53
CA PHE A 48 -5.34 -0.04 31.24
C PHE A 48 -5.67 0.16 32.72
N ASN A 49 -6.54 1.15 33.03
CA ASN A 49 -6.86 1.58 34.41
C ASN A 49 -5.60 1.87 35.26
N GLY A 50 -4.51 2.26 34.64
CA GLY A 50 -3.21 2.49 35.24
C GLY A 50 -2.99 3.93 35.69
N ASN A 51 -1.73 4.34 35.65
CA ASN A 51 -1.24 5.65 36.09
C ASN A 51 -1.41 6.78 35.07
N GLY A 52 -2.08 6.52 33.94
CA GLY A 52 -2.37 7.50 32.90
C GLY A 52 -1.46 7.42 31.67
N ARG A 53 -0.39 6.61 31.71
CA ARG A 53 0.41 6.30 30.51
C ARG A 53 -0.40 5.49 29.50
N THR A 54 -0.09 5.65 28.23
CA THR A 54 -0.50 4.79 27.10
C THR A 54 0.75 4.24 26.43
N CYS A 55 0.63 3.32 25.46
CA CYS A 55 1.81 2.85 24.70
C CYS A 55 2.49 4.04 23.99
N ALA A 56 1.70 4.96 23.44
CA ALA A 56 2.18 6.16 22.76
C ALA A 56 2.86 7.20 23.67
N THR A 57 2.78 7.08 25.00
CA THR A 57 3.54 7.96 25.91
C THR A 57 5.06 7.77 25.72
N CYS A 58 5.50 6.54 25.51
CA CYS A 58 6.91 6.22 25.27
C CYS A 58 7.21 5.90 23.80
N HIS A 59 6.19 5.47 23.05
CA HIS A 59 6.30 5.14 21.63
C HIS A 59 5.43 6.05 20.73
N PRO A 60 5.58 7.40 20.78
CA PRO A 60 4.75 8.31 19.99
C PRO A 60 4.93 8.10 18.48
N LEU A 61 3.81 8.11 17.74
CA LEU A 61 3.82 7.84 16.29
C LEU A 61 4.54 8.92 15.50
N GLU A 62 4.48 10.16 16.00
CA GLU A 62 5.14 11.34 15.46
C GLU A 62 6.65 11.42 15.75
N ARG A 63 7.22 10.38 16.38
CA ARG A 63 8.66 10.24 16.66
C ARG A 63 9.17 8.85 16.32
N SER A 64 8.69 8.28 15.21
CA SER A 64 9.07 6.94 14.76
C SER A 64 8.97 5.88 15.87
N THR A 65 7.98 6.04 16.76
CA THR A 65 7.70 5.17 17.92
C THR A 65 8.84 5.02 18.94
N THR A 66 9.68 6.04 19.05
CA THR A 66 10.68 6.19 20.12
C THR A 66 10.54 7.55 20.81
N ILE A 67 11.37 7.80 21.81
CA ILE A 67 11.39 9.05 22.57
C ILE A 67 12.83 9.43 22.90
N ASP A 68 13.15 10.71 22.68
CA ASP A 68 14.47 11.27 22.90
C ASP A 68 14.44 12.42 23.92
N PRO A 69 15.60 12.81 24.49
CA PRO A 69 15.67 13.93 25.44
C PRO A 69 15.14 15.25 24.87
N GLY A 70 15.34 15.51 23.59
CA GLY A 70 14.82 16.69 22.91
C GLY A 70 13.30 16.73 22.96
N PHE A 71 12.62 15.63 22.59
CA PHE A 71 11.16 15.53 22.70
C PHE A 71 10.67 15.64 24.14
N ILE A 72 11.34 15.00 25.10
CA ILE A 72 11.00 15.07 26.54
C ILE A 72 10.98 16.52 27.04
N THR A 73 11.83 17.42 26.54
CA THR A 73 11.82 18.83 26.95
C THR A 73 10.59 19.61 26.47
N LEU A 74 9.87 19.10 25.47
CA LEU A 74 8.67 19.73 24.91
C LEU A 74 7.39 19.28 25.63
N LEU A 75 7.45 18.19 26.39
CA LEU A 75 6.30 17.63 27.10
C LEU A 75 5.89 18.51 28.30
N PRO A 76 4.58 18.63 28.58
CA PRO A 76 4.11 19.42 29.70
C PRO A 76 4.55 18.78 31.04
N PRO A 77 4.70 19.56 32.13
CA PRO A 77 5.15 19.02 33.42
C PRO A 77 4.23 17.97 34.04
N ASP A 78 2.95 17.91 33.62
CA ASP A 78 1.95 16.93 34.06
C ASP A 78 1.76 15.76 33.07
N ASP A 79 2.63 15.64 32.07
CA ASP A 79 2.61 14.51 31.15
C ASP A 79 2.82 13.17 31.89
N PRO A 80 2.06 12.10 31.56
CA PRO A 80 2.22 10.78 32.18
C PRO A 80 3.62 10.17 32.11
N VAL A 81 4.49 10.62 31.20
CA VAL A 81 5.90 10.21 31.21
C VAL A 81 6.59 10.59 32.53
N PHE A 82 6.20 11.71 33.16
CA PHE A 82 6.74 12.23 34.43
C PHE A 82 5.94 11.81 35.67
N VAL A 83 5.17 10.73 35.58
CA VAL A 83 4.31 10.30 36.70
C VAL A 83 5.09 9.99 37.98
N SER A 84 6.36 9.58 37.89
CA SER A 84 7.25 9.39 39.06
C SER A 84 7.56 10.69 39.80
N GLU A 85 7.65 11.82 39.09
CA GLU A 85 7.92 13.14 39.67
C GLU A 85 6.70 13.69 40.43
N THR A 86 5.50 13.27 40.04
CA THR A 86 4.23 13.88 40.47
C THR A 86 3.40 12.99 41.40
N ASN A 87 3.58 11.67 41.37
CA ASN A 87 2.90 10.71 42.23
C ASN A 87 3.88 10.08 43.24
N PRO A 88 3.78 10.41 44.54
CA PRO A 88 4.65 9.84 45.58
C PRO A 88 4.61 8.31 45.69
N ASP A 89 3.50 7.66 45.34
CA ASP A 89 3.36 6.19 45.37
C ASP A 89 4.11 5.50 44.21
N LEU A 90 4.67 6.30 43.28
CA LEU A 90 5.44 5.89 42.11
C LEU A 90 6.81 6.56 42.02
N ALA A 91 7.29 7.17 43.11
CA ALA A 91 8.58 7.88 43.12
C ALA A 91 9.77 6.98 42.71
N ASP A 92 9.66 5.66 42.89
CA ASP A 92 10.70 4.69 42.52
C ASP A 92 10.44 3.99 41.15
N LEU A 93 9.38 4.39 40.43
CA LEU A 93 9.00 3.80 39.14
C LEU A 93 10.11 4.02 38.11
N GLU A 94 10.66 5.22 38.06
CA GLU A 94 11.73 5.65 37.16
C GLU A 94 12.85 6.36 37.94
N ASP A 95 13.96 6.67 37.27
CA ASP A 95 14.91 7.68 37.73
C ASP A 95 14.68 8.96 36.93
N ASP A 96 14.14 10.00 37.57
CA ASP A 96 13.75 11.24 36.90
C ASP A 96 14.94 11.92 36.18
N THR A 97 16.18 11.74 36.69
CA THR A 97 17.37 12.29 36.04
C THR A 97 17.66 11.56 34.73
N LEU A 98 17.55 10.22 34.74
CA LEU A 98 17.77 9.40 33.55
C LEU A 98 16.67 9.60 32.50
N VAL A 99 15.41 9.74 32.92
CA VAL A 99 14.30 10.08 32.02
C VAL A 99 14.54 11.45 31.40
N ARG A 100 14.78 12.50 32.20
CA ARG A 100 14.91 13.88 31.72
C ARG A 100 16.13 14.12 30.82
N GLN A 101 17.27 13.50 31.13
CA GLN A 101 18.53 13.80 30.43
C GLN A 101 18.87 12.81 29.33
N PHE A 102 18.41 11.56 29.45
CA PHE A 102 18.83 10.48 28.56
C PHE A 102 17.65 9.71 27.95
N ALA A 103 16.40 10.01 28.31
CA ALA A 103 15.22 9.24 27.89
C ALA A 103 15.38 7.73 28.15
N LEU A 104 15.97 7.36 29.30
CA LEU A 104 16.12 5.98 29.74
C LEU A 104 15.07 5.63 30.79
N PHE A 105 14.42 4.48 30.59
CA PHE A 105 13.32 3.99 31.42
C PHE A 105 13.71 2.68 32.10
N LYS A 106 13.20 2.47 33.31
CA LYS A 106 13.50 1.28 34.11
C LYS A 106 12.74 0.07 33.56
N THR A 107 13.48 -0.92 33.07
CA THR A 107 12.90 -2.14 32.45
C THR A 107 12.83 -3.34 33.38
N SER A 108 13.57 -3.32 34.49
CA SER A 108 13.52 -4.37 35.53
C SER A 108 13.04 -3.78 36.87
N PRO A 109 12.08 -4.43 37.56
CA PRO A 109 11.69 -4.05 38.90
C PRO A 109 12.67 -4.55 39.98
N ASP A 110 13.69 -5.37 39.64
CA ASP A 110 14.65 -5.88 40.61
C ASP A 110 15.56 -4.75 41.12
N PRO A 111 15.44 -4.35 42.41
CA PRO A 111 16.26 -3.27 42.96
C PRO A 111 17.75 -3.64 43.05
N ALA A 112 18.12 -4.93 42.95
CA ALA A 112 19.52 -5.35 42.92
C ALA A 112 20.18 -5.17 41.55
N PHE A 113 19.38 -5.12 40.47
CA PHE A 113 19.83 -4.99 39.09
C PHE A 113 18.88 -4.07 38.31
N PRO A 114 18.89 -2.75 38.58
CA PRO A 114 18.01 -1.83 37.89
C PRO A 114 18.54 -1.56 36.47
N ASP A 115 17.98 -2.27 35.49
CA ASP A 115 18.29 -2.06 34.07
C ASP A 115 17.49 -0.85 33.53
N PHE A 116 18.22 0.14 33.00
CA PHE A 116 17.65 1.33 32.36
C PHE A 116 17.96 1.32 30.87
N ARG A 117 16.92 1.45 30.05
CA ARG A 117 17.05 1.31 28.60
C ARG A 117 16.36 2.44 27.86
N SER A 118 16.90 2.75 26.69
CA SER A 118 16.21 3.55 25.69
C SER A 118 14.99 2.82 25.16
N THR A 119 14.02 3.58 24.67
CA THR A 119 12.84 3.01 24.04
C THR A 119 13.17 2.55 22.62
N ASN A 120 13.09 1.24 22.35
CA ASN A 120 13.14 0.74 20.98
C ASN A 120 11.93 1.26 20.19
N HIS A 121 12.12 1.59 18.91
CA HIS A 121 10.99 1.74 18.02
C HIS A 121 10.23 0.40 17.89
N VAL A 122 8.93 0.47 17.60
CA VAL A 122 8.10 -0.71 17.26
C VAL A 122 7.90 -0.87 15.75
N LEU A 123 8.67 -0.13 14.94
CA LEU A 123 8.70 -0.28 13.48
C LEU A 123 9.30 -1.62 13.05
N ALA A 124 8.78 -2.17 11.95
CA ALA A 124 9.28 -3.36 11.27
C ALA A 124 9.33 -4.65 12.10
N LEU A 125 8.54 -4.75 13.18
CA LEU A 125 8.43 -5.98 14.00
C LEU A 125 7.97 -7.20 13.20
N ARG A 126 7.33 -7.00 12.04
CA ARG A 126 6.99 -8.08 11.10
C ARG A 126 8.21 -8.83 10.60
N THR A 127 9.34 -8.14 10.39
CA THR A 127 10.56 -8.73 9.80
C THR A 127 11.70 -8.85 10.79
N SER A 128 11.68 -8.09 11.90
CA SER A 128 12.80 -8.04 12.85
C SER A 128 12.66 -8.93 14.07
N ARG A 129 11.46 -9.41 14.43
CA ARG A 129 11.28 -10.10 15.73
C ARG A 129 11.62 -11.59 15.73
N ASP A 130 11.58 -12.27 14.58
CA ASP A 130 11.67 -13.73 14.57
C ASP A 130 13.09 -14.23 14.87
N GLY A 131 13.20 -15.13 15.84
CA GLY A 131 14.41 -15.85 16.21
C GLY A 131 14.24 -17.38 16.15
N PRO A 132 15.31 -18.16 16.37
CA PRO A 132 15.29 -19.60 16.21
C PRO A 132 14.51 -20.31 17.34
N ASP A 133 14.38 -19.65 18.49
CA ASP A 133 13.73 -20.17 19.70
C ASP A 133 12.40 -19.45 20.00
N GLY A 134 11.90 -18.62 19.08
CA GLY A 134 10.71 -17.78 19.27
C GLY A 134 10.94 -16.32 18.87
N GLU A 135 9.95 -15.47 19.14
CA GLU A 135 10.06 -14.04 18.94
C GLU A 135 11.07 -13.42 19.93
N ARG A 136 11.77 -12.38 19.49
CA ARG A 136 12.86 -11.71 20.21
C ARG A 136 12.56 -10.22 20.27
N MET A 137 12.02 -9.81 21.41
CA MET A 137 11.49 -8.46 21.63
C MET A 137 12.41 -7.62 22.52
N GLY A 138 12.42 -6.30 22.28
CA GLY A 138 13.21 -5.33 23.03
C GLY A 138 14.73 -5.55 22.94
N TRP A 139 15.49 -4.72 23.66
CA TRP A 139 16.95 -4.78 23.65
C TRP A 139 17.55 -6.10 24.14
N ALA A 140 16.89 -6.84 25.02
CA ALA A 140 17.40 -8.13 25.50
C ALA A 140 17.12 -9.28 24.52
N GLY A 141 16.16 -9.14 23.61
CA GLY A 141 15.79 -10.22 22.67
C GLY A 141 15.28 -11.49 23.36
N VAL A 142 14.90 -11.37 24.63
CA VAL A 142 14.29 -12.40 25.45
C VAL A 142 13.14 -11.74 26.19
N SER A 143 11.98 -12.38 26.24
CA SER A 143 10.88 -11.96 27.11
C SER A 143 10.67 -13.01 28.21
N GLU A 144 9.97 -12.64 29.28
CA GLU A 144 9.53 -13.64 30.26
C GLU A 144 8.44 -14.53 29.62
N GLY A 145 8.19 -15.73 30.15
CA GLY A 145 7.12 -16.57 29.60
C GLY A 145 7.40 -17.16 28.20
N ASP A 146 6.53 -16.88 27.22
CA ASP A 146 6.51 -17.57 25.91
C ASP A 146 7.24 -16.85 24.77
N GLY A 147 7.81 -15.66 25.02
CA GLY A 147 8.58 -14.91 24.03
C GLY A 147 7.76 -13.97 23.15
N SER A 148 6.43 -14.08 23.15
CA SER A 148 5.57 -13.43 22.16
C SER A 148 5.44 -11.91 22.34
N LEU A 149 5.15 -11.20 21.26
CA LEU A 149 4.79 -9.77 21.29
C LEU A 149 3.59 -9.49 22.21
N ARG A 150 2.66 -10.45 22.35
CA ARG A 150 1.53 -10.35 23.29
C ARG A 150 2.00 -10.36 24.74
N GLU A 151 2.85 -11.31 25.09
CA GLU A 151 3.43 -11.40 26.43
C GLU A 151 4.28 -10.16 26.75
N PHE A 152 5.11 -9.74 25.79
CA PHE A 152 5.93 -8.54 25.94
C PHE A 152 5.07 -7.29 26.21
N THR A 153 3.94 -7.17 25.50
CA THR A 153 2.94 -6.11 25.73
C THR A 153 2.37 -6.14 27.15
N GLU A 154 2.01 -7.33 27.67
CA GLU A 154 1.57 -7.44 29.06
C GLU A 154 2.67 -7.09 30.06
N GLY A 155 3.90 -7.51 29.80
CA GLY A 155 5.08 -7.16 30.61
C GLY A 155 5.26 -5.65 30.70
N ALA A 156 5.13 -4.94 29.58
CA ALA A 156 5.17 -3.48 29.54
C ALA A 156 4.06 -2.84 30.36
N ILE A 157 2.82 -3.37 30.30
CA ILE A 157 1.70 -2.88 31.14
C ILE A 157 2.04 -3.08 32.63
N LYS A 158 2.46 -4.29 33.02
CA LYS A 158 2.83 -4.63 34.42
C LYS A 158 3.98 -3.73 34.94
N GLN A 159 4.94 -3.40 34.08
CA GLN A 159 6.14 -2.64 34.44
C GLN A 159 5.96 -1.12 34.40
N HIS A 160 5.12 -0.56 33.54
CA HIS A 160 5.09 0.90 33.33
C HIS A 160 3.76 1.58 33.69
N PHE A 161 2.66 0.83 33.79
CA PHE A 161 1.32 1.37 34.01
C PHE A 161 0.80 1.33 35.46
N PRO A 162 1.41 0.66 36.46
CA PRO A 162 0.84 0.61 37.81
C PRO A 162 0.63 1.98 38.46
N LYS A 163 -0.44 2.09 39.24
CA LYS A 163 -0.73 3.24 40.12
C LYS A 163 0.15 3.30 41.38
N THR A 164 0.69 2.17 41.81
CA THR A 164 1.64 2.08 42.94
C THR A 164 2.75 1.09 42.63
N MET A 165 3.86 1.15 43.37
CA MET A 165 4.98 0.19 43.26
C MET A 165 4.61 -1.24 43.68
N ALA A 166 3.40 -1.50 44.19
CA ALA A 166 2.95 -2.85 44.49
C ALA A 166 2.63 -3.67 43.23
N ARG A 167 2.32 -3.01 42.10
CA ARG A 167 2.05 -3.63 40.79
C ARG A 167 1.02 -4.75 40.85
N VAL A 168 -0.04 -4.57 41.63
CA VAL A 168 -1.10 -5.56 41.81
C VAL A 168 -2.12 -5.43 40.69
N GLU A 169 -2.26 -6.49 39.89
CA GLU A 169 -3.30 -6.59 38.87
C GLU A 169 -4.70 -6.38 39.46
N ALA A 170 -5.58 -5.74 38.69
CA ALA A 170 -6.93 -5.30 39.02
C ALA A 170 -7.03 -4.24 40.14
N VAL A 171 -5.91 -3.83 40.73
CA VAL A 171 -5.82 -2.73 41.71
C VAL A 171 -5.07 -1.56 41.12
N ASP A 172 -3.82 -1.81 40.69
CA ASP A 172 -2.91 -0.80 40.17
C ASP A 172 -3.03 -0.61 38.66
N PHE A 173 -3.47 -1.63 37.93
CA PHE A 173 -3.72 -1.67 36.48
C PHE A 173 -4.60 -2.88 36.15
N ARG A 174 -5.12 -2.99 34.93
CA ARG A 174 -5.69 -4.24 34.36
C ARG A 174 -4.78 -4.75 33.26
N LEU A 175 -4.79 -6.05 32.99
CA LEU A 175 -4.21 -6.56 31.75
C LEU A 175 -5.10 -6.23 30.55
N ALA A 176 -4.48 -6.24 29.38
CA ALA A 176 -5.19 -6.24 28.12
C ALA A 176 -5.97 -7.56 27.98
N THR A 177 -7.16 -7.49 27.39
CA THR A 177 -7.93 -8.69 27.02
C THR A 177 -7.32 -9.34 25.77
N ASP A 178 -7.63 -10.60 25.50
CA ASP A 178 -7.14 -11.30 24.31
C ASP A 178 -7.41 -10.54 23.00
N ALA A 179 -8.60 -9.92 22.88
CA ALA A 179 -8.98 -9.13 21.72
C ALA A 179 -8.22 -7.80 21.62
N GLU A 180 -7.86 -7.19 22.75
CA GLU A 180 -7.01 -6.00 22.76
C GLU A 180 -5.57 -6.35 22.40
N LEU A 181 -5.07 -7.51 22.86
CA LEU A 181 -3.75 -8.03 22.47
C LEU A 181 -3.71 -8.39 20.98
N ASP A 182 -4.76 -9.02 20.42
CA ASP A 182 -4.88 -9.27 18.98
C ASP A 182 -4.80 -7.96 18.18
N ALA A 183 -5.50 -6.93 18.65
CA ALA A 183 -5.54 -5.61 18.02
C ALA A 183 -4.19 -4.89 18.08
N LEU A 184 -3.57 -4.85 19.25
CA LEU A 184 -2.24 -4.24 19.45
C LEU A 184 -1.19 -4.93 18.61
N GLU A 185 -1.15 -6.26 18.60
CA GLU A 185 -0.24 -7.05 17.77
C GLU A 185 -0.45 -6.74 16.28
N ALA A 186 -1.69 -6.73 15.79
CA ALA A 186 -1.99 -6.37 14.41
C ALA A 186 -1.48 -4.97 14.04
N PHE A 187 -1.68 -3.99 14.92
CA PHE A 187 -1.20 -2.62 14.71
C PHE A 187 0.34 -2.53 14.73
N GLN A 188 0.99 -3.13 15.73
CA GLN A 188 2.45 -3.10 15.84
C GLN A 188 3.13 -3.81 14.66
N LEU A 189 2.56 -4.90 14.15
CA LEU A 189 3.06 -5.59 12.95
C LEU A 189 2.70 -4.86 11.63
N PHE A 190 1.83 -3.87 11.68
CA PHE A 190 1.50 -3.00 10.54
C PHE A 190 2.50 -1.84 10.39
N LEU A 191 3.17 -1.44 11.48
CA LEU A 191 4.10 -0.31 11.46
C LEU A 191 5.45 -0.67 10.80
N GLY A 192 5.92 0.22 9.94
CA GLY A 192 7.20 0.09 9.23
C GLY A 192 7.17 -0.97 8.13
N ARG A 193 8.37 -1.42 7.76
CA ARG A 193 8.55 -2.38 6.66
C ARG A 193 7.79 -3.66 6.87
N GLN A 194 7.15 -4.10 5.79
CA GLN A 194 6.47 -5.39 5.72
C GLN A 194 7.38 -6.51 5.17
N VAL A 195 8.49 -6.13 4.53
CA VAL A 195 9.51 -7.02 3.97
C VAL A 195 10.88 -6.33 4.12
N ASP A 196 11.92 -7.11 4.44
CA ASP A 196 13.29 -6.57 4.47
C ASP A 196 13.77 -6.14 3.09
N LEU A 197 14.73 -5.21 3.07
CA LEU A 197 15.36 -4.79 1.84
C LEU A 197 16.09 -5.98 1.17
N SER A 198 16.23 -5.90 -0.15
CA SER A 198 17.13 -6.80 -0.89
C SER A 198 18.30 -5.96 -1.40
N LEU A 199 19.40 -5.93 -0.64
CA LEU A 199 20.59 -5.19 -1.04
C LEU A 199 21.38 -5.98 -2.11
N PRO A 200 22.05 -5.30 -3.07
CA PRO A 200 22.16 -3.85 -3.19
C PRO A 200 20.96 -3.18 -3.90
N LEU A 201 20.65 -1.95 -3.50
CA LEU A 201 19.72 -1.02 -4.13
C LEU A 201 20.43 -0.14 -5.17
N ASN A 202 19.66 0.37 -6.14
CA ASN A 202 20.15 1.31 -7.15
C ASN A 202 20.06 2.76 -6.63
N LEU A 203 20.98 3.13 -5.75
CA LEU A 203 21.02 4.46 -5.14
C LEU A 203 21.48 5.52 -6.15
N VAL A 204 20.80 6.66 -6.19
CA VAL A 204 21.11 7.80 -7.07
C VAL A 204 22.34 8.55 -6.56
N ASP A 205 22.45 8.75 -5.25
CA ASP A 205 23.57 9.46 -4.64
C ASP A 205 24.85 8.61 -4.62
N ALA A 206 25.96 9.22 -5.04
CA ALA A 206 27.23 8.53 -5.20
C ALA A 206 27.89 8.14 -3.87
N ASP A 207 27.69 8.93 -2.82
CA ASP A 207 28.25 8.67 -1.49
C ASP A 207 27.43 7.59 -0.79
N ALA A 208 26.10 7.65 -0.89
CA ALA A 208 25.22 6.58 -0.41
C ALA A 208 25.48 5.25 -1.15
N SER A 209 25.71 5.29 -2.46
CA SER A 209 26.06 4.11 -3.26
C SER A 209 27.39 3.48 -2.80
N GLN A 210 28.41 4.29 -2.54
CA GLN A 210 29.68 3.82 -1.97
C GLN A 210 29.53 3.32 -0.53
N GLY A 211 28.70 3.98 0.27
CA GLY A 211 28.33 3.55 1.62
C GLY A 211 27.71 2.16 1.65
N GLN A 212 26.82 1.86 0.72
CA GLN A 212 26.23 0.54 0.56
C GLN A 212 27.29 -0.52 0.20
N VAL A 213 28.23 -0.21 -0.69
CA VAL A 213 29.34 -1.12 -1.02
C VAL A 213 30.17 -1.43 0.23
N LEU A 214 30.46 -0.42 1.04
CA LEU A 214 31.17 -0.61 2.31
C LEU A 214 30.34 -1.44 3.30
N PHE A 215 29.04 -1.16 3.44
CA PHE A 215 28.14 -1.88 4.35
C PHE A 215 28.11 -3.39 4.05
N LEU A 216 28.08 -3.75 2.77
CA LEU A 216 28.06 -5.13 2.28
C LEU A 216 29.45 -5.79 2.29
N ASP A 217 30.53 -5.02 2.44
CA ASP A 217 31.89 -5.57 2.42
C ASP A 217 32.21 -6.36 3.70
N SER A 218 32.37 -7.66 3.53
CA SER A 218 32.78 -8.60 4.59
C SER A 218 34.23 -8.45 5.05
N ALA A 219 35.05 -7.63 4.38
CA ALA A 219 36.46 -7.45 4.73
C ALA A 219 36.72 -6.20 5.58
N SER A 220 36.13 -5.05 5.23
CA SER A 220 36.36 -3.77 5.90
C SER A 220 35.31 -3.43 6.96
N ALA A 221 34.11 -3.00 6.56
CA ALA A 221 33.10 -2.50 7.49
C ALA A 221 32.29 -3.62 8.16
N LYS A 222 32.07 -4.75 7.47
CA LYS A 222 31.49 -5.98 8.05
C LYS A 222 30.09 -5.85 8.64
N CYS A 223 29.40 -4.74 8.38
CA CYS A 223 28.09 -4.41 8.97
C CYS A 223 27.05 -5.48 8.63
N ASN A 224 27.03 -5.94 7.38
CA ASN A 224 26.08 -6.93 6.87
C ASN A 224 26.22 -8.34 7.50
N ASN A 225 27.32 -8.61 8.23
CA ASN A 225 27.49 -9.88 8.94
C ASN A 225 26.52 -10.02 10.13
N CYS A 226 26.14 -8.90 10.74
CA CYS A 226 25.15 -8.86 11.82
C CYS A 226 23.84 -8.24 11.34
N HIS A 227 23.90 -7.18 10.54
CA HIS A 227 22.74 -6.47 10.00
C HIS A 227 22.47 -6.89 8.55
N THR A 228 22.18 -8.18 8.33
CA THR A 228 21.97 -8.71 6.98
C THR A 228 20.84 -7.97 6.27
N ASN A 229 21.11 -7.44 5.07
CA ASN A 229 20.18 -6.58 4.33
C ASN A 229 19.70 -5.35 5.11
N ALA A 230 20.50 -4.85 6.05
CA ALA A 230 20.13 -3.79 7.00
C ALA A 230 18.98 -4.15 7.98
N GLY A 231 18.49 -5.39 7.98
CA GLY A 231 17.58 -5.95 8.98
C GLY A 231 18.32 -6.74 10.07
N SER A 232 17.61 -7.18 11.12
CA SER A 232 18.11 -7.78 12.38
C SER A 232 19.02 -9.03 12.27
N GLY A 233 19.52 -9.35 11.09
CA GLY A 233 20.41 -10.48 10.84
C GLY A 233 19.66 -11.80 10.72
N ILE A 234 20.38 -12.84 10.31
CA ILE A 234 19.83 -14.19 10.22
C ILE A 234 19.59 -14.72 11.64
N ASN A 235 18.33 -15.04 11.97
CA ASN A 235 17.87 -15.55 13.26
C ASN A 235 17.89 -14.54 14.43
N ASN A 236 17.96 -13.23 14.16
CA ASN A 236 17.99 -12.16 15.17
C ASN A 236 18.88 -12.45 16.42
N PRO A 237 20.20 -12.62 16.23
CA PRO A 237 21.12 -12.99 17.31
C PRO A 237 21.37 -11.84 18.31
N ASN A 238 21.80 -12.20 19.52
CA ASN A 238 22.29 -11.23 20.50
C ASN A 238 23.81 -11.12 20.46
N PHE A 239 24.33 -9.92 20.69
CA PHE A 239 25.77 -9.66 20.77
C PHE A 239 26.13 -8.75 21.94
N ASN A 240 27.32 -8.98 22.50
CA ASN A 240 27.99 -8.00 23.35
C ASN A 240 29.00 -7.23 22.50
N THR A 241 28.62 -6.01 22.12
CA THR A 241 29.44 -5.08 21.32
C THR A 241 30.31 -4.16 22.16
N GLY A 242 30.22 -4.23 23.50
CA GLY A 242 30.96 -3.36 24.40
C GLY A 242 30.36 -1.96 24.61
N VAL A 243 29.14 -1.71 24.11
CA VAL A 243 28.41 -0.43 24.28
C VAL A 243 28.25 -0.05 25.75
N GLU A 244 28.08 -1.03 26.63
CA GLU A 244 27.96 -0.82 28.09
C GLU A 244 29.13 -0.02 28.68
N ASN A 245 30.31 -0.05 28.07
CA ASN A 245 31.45 0.73 28.55
C ASN A 245 31.28 2.24 28.32
N LEU A 246 30.41 2.65 27.40
CA LEU A 246 30.10 4.07 27.16
C LEU A 246 29.32 4.71 28.32
N SER A 247 28.51 3.94 29.05
CA SER A 247 27.78 4.42 30.23
C SER A 247 28.74 5.00 31.28
N GLN A 248 29.91 4.39 31.46
CA GLN A 248 30.94 4.89 32.37
C GLN A 248 31.59 6.18 31.86
N GLU A 249 31.83 6.29 30.55
CA GLU A 249 32.38 7.50 29.94
C GLU A 249 31.40 8.68 30.10
N ILE A 250 30.10 8.45 29.87
CA ILE A 250 29.04 9.44 30.09
C ILE A 250 29.01 9.87 31.55
N ALA A 251 29.10 8.93 32.50
CA ALA A 251 29.11 9.26 33.92
C ALA A 251 30.32 10.12 34.32
N LEU A 252 31.49 9.85 33.74
CA LEU A 252 32.69 10.66 33.96
C LEU A 252 32.57 12.09 33.39
N GLN A 253 31.80 12.26 32.31
CA GLN A 253 31.62 13.56 31.64
C GLN A 253 30.50 14.40 32.27
N THR A 254 29.38 13.76 32.64
CA THR A 254 28.15 14.43 33.09
C THR A 254 27.97 14.43 34.60
N GLY A 255 28.64 13.50 35.30
CA GLY A 255 28.41 13.23 36.72
C GLY A 255 27.14 12.43 37.00
N VAL A 256 26.38 12.03 35.97
CA VAL A 256 25.17 11.21 36.12
C VAL A 256 25.54 9.74 35.98
N PHE A 257 25.21 8.95 36.99
CA PHE A 257 25.47 7.51 36.98
C PHE A 257 24.37 6.79 36.21
N ILE A 258 24.75 6.05 35.16
CA ILE A 258 23.88 5.12 34.45
C ILE A 258 24.27 3.70 34.91
N PRO A 259 23.37 2.93 35.54
CA PRO A 259 23.64 1.56 35.93
C PRO A 259 24.04 0.67 34.74
N THR A 260 24.91 -0.31 35.00
CA THR A 260 25.26 -1.31 33.98
C THR A 260 24.07 -2.21 33.70
N ASP A 261 23.72 -2.34 32.42
CA ASP A 261 22.63 -3.18 31.95
C ASP A 261 23.10 -4.61 31.71
N THR A 262 22.34 -5.58 32.21
CA THR A 262 22.68 -7.00 32.11
C THR A 262 22.29 -7.65 30.77
N GLY A 263 21.59 -6.94 29.90
CA GLY A 263 21.11 -7.42 28.60
C GLY A 263 20.16 -8.60 28.76
N ALA A 264 20.44 -9.71 28.08
CA ALA A 264 19.75 -10.99 28.26
C ALA A 264 20.18 -11.76 29.54
N GLY A 265 20.90 -11.11 30.46
CA GLY A 265 21.49 -11.72 31.65
C GLY A 265 22.95 -12.17 31.49
N ASP A 266 23.50 -12.09 30.28
CA ASP A 266 24.90 -12.39 29.94
C ASP A 266 25.65 -11.20 29.31
N GLY A 267 25.04 -10.01 29.34
CA GLY A 267 25.54 -8.77 28.75
C GLY A 267 25.42 -8.70 27.22
N THR A 268 24.67 -9.61 26.59
CA THR A 268 24.35 -9.55 25.16
C THR A 268 23.00 -8.88 24.91
N PHE A 269 22.89 -8.18 23.78
CA PHE A 269 21.71 -7.43 23.35
C PHE A 269 21.29 -7.85 21.94
N ASN A 270 19.99 -7.79 21.68
CA ASN A 270 19.34 -8.03 20.39
C ASN A 270 19.91 -7.12 19.29
N THR A 271 19.96 -7.61 18.06
CA THR A 271 20.44 -6.86 16.90
C THR A 271 19.28 -6.07 16.27
N PRO A 272 19.18 -4.74 16.44
CA PRO A 272 18.11 -3.96 15.81
C PRO A 272 18.30 -3.89 14.28
N PRO A 273 17.20 -3.72 13.51
CA PRO A 273 17.32 -3.27 12.13
C PRO A 273 17.94 -1.86 12.10
N VAL A 274 18.63 -1.52 11.02
CA VAL A 274 19.36 -0.24 10.89
C VAL A 274 18.82 0.63 9.76
N VAL A 275 17.72 0.22 9.12
CA VAL A 275 17.06 1.03 8.10
C VAL A 275 16.43 2.28 8.72
N GLU A 276 15.86 2.18 9.92
CA GLU A 276 15.24 3.28 10.67
C GLU A 276 16.22 4.05 11.57
N ALA A 277 17.53 3.80 11.47
CA ALA A 277 18.46 4.26 12.49
C ALA A 277 18.78 5.77 12.43
N ALA A 278 18.56 6.45 11.31
CA ALA A 278 18.94 7.85 11.14
C ALA A 278 17.96 8.84 11.81
N ASP A 279 16.68 8.48 11.93
CA ASP A 279 15.63 9.30 12.58
C ASP A 279 15.30 8.85 14.01
N THR A 280 15.84 7.72 14.49
CA THR A 280 15.65 7.22 15.86
C THR A 280 16.84 7.50 16.76
N THR A 281 17.60 8.57 16.53
CA THR A 281 18.69 8.99 17.43
C THR A 281 18.14 9.60 18.73
N PRO A 282 18.84 9.51 19.88
CA PRO A 282 20.13 8.84 20.10
C PRO A 282 20.06 7.31 19.96
N LEU A 283 21.21 6.68 19.72
CA LEU A 283 21.32 5.26 19.39
C LEU A 283 21.92 4.43 20.52
N PHE A 284 21.75 3.11 20.37
CA PHE A 284 22.02 2.06 21.34
C PHE A 284 21.01 1.99 22.49
N HIS A 285 21.04 0.87 23.23
CA HIS A 285 20.13 0.58 24.33
C HIS A 285 20.27 1.52 25.53
N ASN A 286 21.33 2.33 25.57
CA ASN A 286 21.59 3.32 26.61
C ASN A 286 21.67 4.76 26.07
N HIS A 287 21.24 5.00 24.82
CA HIS A 287 21.31 6.31 24.16
C HIS A 287 22.72 6.95 24.14
N ALA A 288 23.77 6.13 24.17
CA ALA A 288 25.14 6.63 24.29
C ALA A 288 25.67 7.31 23.02
N ALA A 289 25.10 7.04 21.84
CA ALA A 289 25.49 7.68 20.59
C ALA A 289 24.46 8.74 20.17
N GLN A 290 24.84 10.01 20.21
CA GLN A 290 23.92 11.12 19.95
C GLN A 290 23.57 11.29 18.47
N THR A 291 24.44 10.84 17.57
CA THR A 291 24.23 10.90 16.12
C THR A 291 24.48 9.55 15.46
N LEU A 292 23.96 9.39 14.25
CA LEU A 292 24.25 8.22 13.41
C LEU A 292 25.75 8.03 13.18
N ARG A 293 26.49 9.13 12.95
CA ARG A 293 27.96 9.08 12.78
C ARG A 293 28.67 8.65 14.06
N ASP A 294 28.20 9.05 15.24
CA ASP A 294 28.77 8.58 16.52
C ASP A 294 28.58 7.07 16.70
N ALA A 295 27.40 6.56 16.34
CA ALA A 295 27.12 5.12 16.41
C ALA A 295 27.98 4.32 15.43
N ILE A 296 28.19 4.81 14.20
CA ILE A 296 29.10 4.16 13.24
C ILE A 296 30.55 4.25 13.73
N ALA A 297 30.97 5.40 14.26
CA ALA A 297 32.32 5.60 14.80
C ALA A 297 32.62 4.71 16.02
N PHE A 298 31.61 4.34 16.81
CA PHE A 298 31.77 3.41 17.92
C PHE A 298 32.41 2.07 17.49
N TYR A 299 32.08 1.56 16.30
CA TYR A 299 32.64 0.30 15.81
C TYR A 299 34.14 0.37 15.49
N THR A 300 34.73 1.56 15.36
CA THR A 300 36.20 1.72 15.28
C THR A 300 36.86 1.93 16.64
N SER A 301 36.10 2.03 17.72
CA SER A 301 36.61 2.32 19.07
C SER A 301 37.30 1.12 19.73
N ALA A 302 38.04 1.39 20.82
CA ALA A 302 38.59 0.33 21.66
C ALA A 302 37.49 -0.45 22.42
N ASN A 303 36.36 0.19 22.73
CA ASN A 303 35.23 -0.48 23.41
C ASN A 303 34.67 -1.59 22.53
N PHE A 304 34.45 -1.33 21.24
CA PHE A 304 34.05 -2.36 20.29
C PHE A 304 35.17 -3.36 20.04
N ASN A 305 36.38 -2.91 19.66
CA ASN A 305 37.44 -3.81 19.20
C ASN A 305 37.97 -4.78 20.29
N ASN A 306 37.71 -4.50 21.58
CA ASN A 306 38.00 -5.40 22.68
C ASN A 306 36.79 -6.25 23.13
N SER A 307 35.63 -6.11 22.47
CA SER A 307 34.39 -6.80 22.84
C SER A 307 34.35 -8.26 22.32
N PRO A 308 33.49 -9.12 22.91
CA PRO A 308 33.23 -10.45 22.38
C PRO A 308 32.76 -10.45 20.92
N ALA A 309 31.90 -9.50 20.51
CA ALA A 309 31.42 -9.41 19.13
C ALA A 309 32.54 -9.10 18.14
N ALA A 310 33.48 -8.21 18.49
CA ALA A 310 34.62 -7.91 17.63
C ALA A 310 35.54 -9.12 17.43
N ALA A 311 35.64 -10.03 18.41
CA ALA A 311 36.40 -11.27 18.25
C ALA A 311 35.81 -12.19 17.17
N VAL A 312 34.49 -12.13 16.94
CA VAL A 312 33.80 -12.90 15.89
C VAL A 312 34.12 -12.36 14.49
N VAL A 313 34.13 -11.03 14.34
CA VAL A 313 34.34 -10.37 13.04
C VAL A 313 35.80 -9.96 12.78
N GLY A 314 36.70 -10.12 13.75
CA GLY A 314 38.11 -9.75 13.66
C GLY A 314 38.36 -8.23 13.71
N GLY A 315 37.54 -7.50 14.47
CA GLY A 315 37.62 -6.04 14.63
C GLY A 315 37.17 -5.24 13.40
N ILE A 316 36.94 -3.94 13.60
CA ILE A 316 36.53 -2.98 12.57
C ILE A 316 37.38 -1.71 12.73
N SER A 317 37.88 -1.18 11.61
CA SER A 317 38.65 0.07 11.54
C SER A 317 38.20 0.85 10.32
N LEU A 318 37.66 2.04 10.54
CA LEU A 318 37.10 2.89 9.49
C LEU A 318 37.74 4.28 9.52
N THR A 319 37.92 4.88 8.35
CA THR A 319 38.28 6.30 8.25
C THR A 319 37.05 7.19 8.46
N SER A 320 37.26 8.47 8.76
CA SER A 320 36.16 9.45 8.86
C SER A 320 35.35 9.55 7.55
N GLU A 321 36.01 9.38 6.40
CA GLU A 321 35.35 9.33 5.10
C GLU A 321 34.43 8.11 4.98
N GLN A 322 34.91 6.91 5.33
CA GLN A 322 34.10 5.70 5.31
C GLN A 322 32.90 5.78 6.27
N ILE A 323 33.08 6.41 7.44
CA ILE A 323 31.98 6.69 8.38
C ILE A 323 30.93 7.60 7.72
N GLY A 324 31.37 8.65 7.02
CA GLY A 324 30.47 9.54 6.27
C GLY A 324 29.71 8.82 5.16
N LEU A 325 30.37 7.94 4.40
CA LEU A 325 29.73 7.14 3.34
C LEU A 325 28.67 6.18 3.91
N LEU A 326 28.98 5.48 5.01
CA LEU A 326 28.02 4.60 5.70
C LEU A 326 26.82 5.38 6.25
N ALA A 327 27.06 6.56 6.83
CA ALA A 327 25.98 7.44 7.30
C ALA A 327 25.09 7.89 6.15
N ALA A 328 25.66 8.23 4.99
CA ALA A 328 24.90 8.60 3.80
C ALA A 328 24.01 7.45 3.31
N PHE A 329 24.54 6.22 3.26
CA PHE A 329 23.75 5.05 2.90
C PHE A 329 22.55 4.83 3.83
N LEU A 330 22.80 4.77 5.15
CA LEU A 330 21.76 4.51 6.14
C LEU A 330 20.70 5.64 6.17
N THR A 331 21.12 6.88 5.93
CA THR A 331 20.20 8.03 5.86
C THR A 331 19.28 7.96 4.65
N VAL A 332 19.79 7.57 3.47
CA VAL A 332 18.98 7.46 2.25
C VAL A 332 17.94 6.35 2.37
N ILE A 333 18.30 5.19 2.91
CA ILE A 333 17.33 4.10 3.10
C ILE A 333 16.29 4.44 4.18
N ASN A 334 16.67 5.18 5.22
CA ASN A 334 15.74 5.65 6.26
C ASN A 334 14.74 6.65 5.70
N ALA A 335 15.21 7.68 5.00
CA ALA A 335 14.34 8.70 4.40
C ALA A 335 13.38 8.08 3.39
N ASN A 336 13.84 7.09 2.62
CA ASN A 336 12.95 6.34 1.73
C ASN A 336 11.87 5.56 2.50
N GLU A 337 12.22 4.96 3.64
CA GLU A 337 11.28 4.23 4.47
C GLU A 337 10.29 5.15 5.20
N ASN A 338 10.72 6.32 5.67
CA ASN A 338 9.80 7.31 6.22
C ASN A 338 8.77 7.73 5.17
N ILE A 339 9.17 7.97 3.91
CA ILE A 339 8.23 8.28 2.82
C ILE A 339 7.28 7.09 2.55
N ASN A 340 7.78 5.84 2.57
CA ASN A 340 6.91 4.65 2.46
C ASN A 340 5.83 4.65 3.55
N GLN A 341 6.25 4.84 4.81
CA GLN A 341 5.35 4.83 5.96
C GLN A 341 4.35 6.00 5.90
N ALA A 342 4.78 7.19 5.46
CA ALA A 342 3.90 8.32 5.24
C ALA A 342 2.83 8.04 4.18
N VAL A 343 3.18 7.37 3.08
CA VAL A 343 2.22 6.95 2.05
C VAL A 343 1.18 5.98 2.63
N VAL A 344 1.60 5.05 3.48
CA VAL A 344 0.70 4.11 4.17
C VAL A 344 -0.26 4.87 5.09
N PHE A 345 0.25 5.71 5.98
CA PHE A 345 -0.60 6.50 6.88
C PHE A 345 -1.56 7.43 6.13
N LEU A 346 -1.11 8.06 5.04
CA LEU A 346 -1.94 8.92 4.24
C LEU A 346 -3.10 8.15 3.57
N ARG A 347 -2.83 6.95 3.04
CA ARG A 347 -3.87 6.08 2.47
C ARG A 347 -4.92 5.73 3.52
N GLU A 348 -4.48 5.35 4.72
CA GLU A 348 -5.40 4.98 5.79
C GLU A 348 -6.19 6.17 6.32
N ALA A 349 -5.58 7.35 6.40
CA ALA A 349 -6.30 8.57 6.75
C ALA A 349 -7.44 8.88 5.76
N ILE A 350 -7.20 8.70 4.45
CA ILE A 350 -8.21 8.93 3.40
C ILE A 350 -9.34 7.89 3.52
N ILE A 351 -9.01 6.62 3.75
CA ILE A 351 -9.99 5.55 3.98
C ILE A 351 -10.86 5.87 5.20
N GLU A 352 -10.23 6.29 6.28
CA GLU A 352 -10.88 6.60 7.56
C GLU A 352 -11.40 8.04 7.65
N GLN A 353 -11.55 8.76 6.52
CA GLN A 353 -11.99 10.17 6.49
C GLN A 353 -13.33 10.45 7.21
N ALA A 354 -14.18 9.42 7.41
CA ALA A 354 -15.42 9.53 8.18
C ALA A 354 -15.20 9.51 9.71
N ASP A 355 -14.08 8.94 10.17
CA ASP A 355 -13.63 8.92 11.55
C ASP A 355 -12.53 9.97 11.73
N THR A 356 -12.95 11.21 11.98
CA THR A 356 -12.06 12.38 11.98
C THR A 356 -10.93 12.28 12.99
N GLU A 357 -11.11 11.53 14.08
CA GLU A 357 -10.09 11.35 15.11
C GLU A 357 -8.97 10.45 14.60
N VAL A 358 -9.32 9.27 14.10
CA VAL A 358 -8.35 8.31 13.52
C VAL A 358 -7.66 8.91 12.30
N ALA A 359 -8.41 9.54 11.41
CA ALA A 359 -7.85 10.20 10.25
C ALA A 359 -6.83 11.27 10.65
N GLN A 360 -7.12 12.08 11.68
CA GLN A 360 -6.20 13.12 12.13
C GLN A 360 -4.91 12.53 12.75
N ILE A 361 -5.02 11.47 13.55
CA ILE A 361 -3.84 10.78 14.12
C ILE A 361 -2.91 10.31 12.98
N LEU A 362 -3.49 9.68 11.95
CA LEU A 362 -2.74 9.17 10.80
C LEU A 362 -2.14 10.29 9.94
N LEU A 363 -2.85 11.39 9.71
CA LEU A 363 -2.29 12.54 8.99
C LEU A 363 -1.11 13.15 9.76
N THR A 364 -1.22 13.30 11.08
CA THR A 364 -0.13 13.82 11.93
C THR A 364 1.08 12.88 11.88
N ALA A 365 0.87 11.57 11.95
CA ALA A 365 1.95 10.60 11.79
C ALA A 365 2.59 10.66 10.39
N ALA A 366 1.78 10.80 9.33
CA ALA A 366 2.28 10.95 7.95
C ALA A 366 3.16 12.20 7.79
N ILE A 367 2.73 13.34 8.35
CA ILE A 367 3.50 14.59 8.33
C ILE A 367 4.83 14.40 9.04
N ALA A 368 4.82 13.84 10.25
CA ALA A 368 6.03 13.61 11.04
C ALA A 368 7.05 12.78 10.26
N GLN A 369 6.62 11.68 9.61
CA GLN A 369 7.50 10.87 8.78
C GLN A 369 8.11 11.67 7.60
N LEU A 370 7.34 12.53 6.93
CA LEU A 370 7.89 13.35 5.85
C LEU A 370 8.86 14.42 6.36
N GLU A 371 8.59 15.01 7.52
CA GLU A 371 9.48 15.97 8.19
C GLU A 371 10.78 15.30 8.65
N ASP A 372 10.69 14.08 9.21
CA ASP A 372 11.85 13.27 9.61
C ASP A 372 12.72 12.95 8.38
N ALA A 373 12.12 12.52 7.28
CA ALA A 373 12.82 12.29 6.01
C ALA A 373 13.58 13.54 5.53
N GLN A 374 12.94 14.72 5.60
CA GLN A 374 13.60 15.99 5.26
C GLN A 374 14.76 16.29 6.21
N GLN A 375 14.56 16.08 7.52
CA GLN A 375 15.52 16.42 8.55
C GLN A 375 16.78 15.57 8.45
N VAL A 376 16.65 14.23 8.34
CA VAL A 376 17.82 13.34 8.26
C VAL A 376 18.62 13.58 6.99
N LEU A 377 17.96 13.81 5.86
CA LEU A 377 18.62 14.19 4.61
C LEU A 377 19.35 15.53 4.74
N ALA A 378 18.77 16.51 5.43
CA ALA A 378 19.38 17.81 5.65
C ALA A 378 20.62 17.74 6.56
N ILE A 379 20.58 16.92 7.62
CA ILE A 379 21.72 16.71 8.53
C ILE A 379 22.94 16.16 7.79
N GLU A 380 22.71 15.23 6.85
CA GLU A 380 23.78 14.62 6.07
C GLU A 380 24.13 15.39 4.78
N GLY A 381 23.34 16.41 4.42
CA GLY A 381 23.56 17.21 3.22
C GLY A 381 23.21 16.49 1.91
N LEU A 382 22.25 15.58 1.94
CA LEU A 382 21.88 14.69 0.83
C LEU A 382 20.53 15.09 0.20
N HIS A 383 20.38 14.87 -1.10
CA HIS A 383 19.09 15.01 -1.81
C HIS A 383 18.31 16.30 -1.53
N SER A 384 18.94 17.46 -1.74
CA SER A 384 18.29 18.78 -1.57
C SER A 384 17.03 18.97 -2.44
N ASP A 385 16.93 18.22 -3.53
CA ASP A 385 15.77 18.13 -4.44
C ASP A 385 14.59 17.38 -3.80
N VAL A 386 14.85 16.27 -3.11
CA VAL A 386 13.85 15.56 -2.29
C VAL A 386 13.34 16.47 -1.18
N GLN A 387 14.26 17.10 -0.44
CA GLN A 387 13.90 18.01 0.65
C GLN A 387 12.96 19.13 0.17
N GLN A 388 13.27 19.76 -0.97
CA GLN A 388 12.44 20.81 -1.56
C GLN A 388 11.10 20.28 -2.11
N SER A 389 11.06 19.04 -2.59
CA SER A 389 9.85 18.44 -3.17
C SER A 389 8.86 17.96 -2.11
N LEU A 390 9.33 17.58 -0.92
CA LEU A 390 8.50 17.17 0.21
C LEU A 390 7.74 18.34 0.85
N GLN A 391 8.36 19.52 0.96
CA GLN A 391 7.77 20.65 1.70
C GLN A 391 6.36 21.04 1.23
N PRO A 392 6.09 21.20 -0.08
CA PRO A 392 4.75 21.56 -0.53
C PRO A 392 3.70 20.48 -0.25
N ILE A 393 4.10 19.20 -0.18
CA ILE A 393 3.21 18.08 0.15
C ILE A 393 2.86 18.16 1.64
N ILE A 394 3.86 18.35 2.50
CA ILE A 394 3.67 18.55 3.94
C ILE A 394 2.71 19.71 4.20
N ASP A 395 2.91 20.86 3.56
CA ASP A 395 2.04 22.04 3.71
C ASP A 395 0.59 21.75 3.29
N ARG A 396 0.38 20.93 2.25
CA ARG A 396 -0.95 20.51 1.80
C ARG A 396 -1.61 19.54 2.77
N ILE A 397 -0.89 18.54 3.26
CA ILE A 397 -1.41 17.59 4.24
C ILE A 397 -1.78 18.34 5.54
N ASN A 398 -0.92 19.24 6.00
CA ASN A 398 -1.16 20.07 7.20
C ASN A 398 -2.39 20.98 7.11
N SER A 399 -2.71 21.47 5.90
CA SER A 399 -3.83 22.41 5.69
C SER A 399 -5.14 21.73 5.28
N ALA A 400 -5.11 20.43 5.01
CA ALA A 400 -6.25 19.66 4.54
C ALA A 400 -6.91 18.85 5.67
N GLN A 401 -8.21 18.62 5.54
CA GLN A 401 -8.85 17.48 6.21
C GLN A 401 -8.64 16.23 5.37
N ALA A 402 -8.63 15.07 6.01
CA ALA A 402 -8.62 13.79 5.29
C ALA A 402 -9.77 13.76 4.28
N SER A 403 -9.40 13.62 3.01
CA SER A 403 -10.31 13.71 1.87
C SER A 403 -9.73 12.98 0.67
N ASP A 404 -10.59 12.58 -0.27
CA ASP A 404 -10.17 11.97 -1.53
C ASP A 404 -9.21 12.86 -2.34
N ASP A 405 -9.21 14.18 -2.12
CA ASP A 405 -8.28 15.13 -2.76
C ASP A 405 -6.81 14.83 -2.38
N LEU A 406 -6.54 14.35 -1.16
CA LEU A 406 -5.20 13.97 -0.73
C LEU A 406 -4.67 12.73 -1.45
N ALA A 407 -5.52 11.95 -2.14
CA ALA A 407 -5.08 10.79 -2.89
C ALA A 407 -4.09 11.14 -4.02
N GLN A 408 -4.11 12.40 -4.50
CA GLN A 408 -3.17 12.90 -5.51
C GLN A 408 -1.73 13.01 -5.00
N GLU A 409 -1.52 13.07 -3.68
CA GLU A 409 -0.18 13.21 -3.08
C GLU A 409 0.59 11.89 -3.10
N ILE A 410 -0.10 10.75 -3.04
CA ILE A 410 0.48 9.41 -3.06
C ILE A 410 1.40 9.18 -4.28
N PRO A 411 0.96 9.40 -5.53
CA PRO A 411 1.83 9.25 -6.70
C PRO A 411 2.97 10.28 -6.72
N LEU A 412 2.80 11.47 -6.13
CA LEU A 412 3.88 12.46 -6.01
C LEU A 412 4.97 11.99 -5.07
N LEU A 413 4.61 11.45 -3.90
CA LEU A 413 5.53 10.84 -2.95
C LEU A 413 6.30 9.68 -3.59
N SER A 414 5.62 8.82 -4.35
CA SER A 414 6.27 7.76 -5.12
C SER A 414 7.26 8.31 -6.16
N GLY A 415 6.92 9.42 -6.82
CA GLY A 415 7.83 10.11 -7.73
C GLY A 415 9.08 10.67 -7.03
N ILE A 416 8.93 11.18 -5.80
CA ILE A 416 10.05 11.72 -5.00
C ILE A 416 11.02 10.61 -4.58
N GLN A 417 10.53 9.42 -4.22
CA GLN A 417 11.38 8.29 -3.86
C GLN A 417 12.36 7.92 -5.00
N LYS A 418 11.93 8.07 -6.25
CA LYS A 418 12.75 7.80 -7.45
C LYS A 418 13.96 8.74 -7.59
N LEU A 419 13.97 9.86 -6.87
CA LEU A 419 15.13 10.75 -6.78
C LEU A 419 16.25 10.18 -5.88
N MET A 420 15.90 9.26 -4.98
CA MET A 420 16.84 8.61 -4.06
C MET A 420 17.22 7.21 -4.52
N ILE A 421 16.22 6.42 -4.90
CA ILE A 421 16.37 5.00 -5.22
C ILE A 421 15.66 4.71 -6.53
N LEU A 422 16.44 4.28 -7.52
CA LEU A 422 15.91 3.89 -8.81
C LEU A 422 15.26 2.51 -8.70
N GLU A 423 14.08 2.34 -9.31
CA GLU A 423 13.44 1.04 -9.41
C GLU A 423 14.41 0.03 -10.05
N PRO A 424 14.61 -1.16 -9.46
CA PRO A 424 15.42 -2.20 -10.07
C PRO A 424 14.77 -2.62 -11.40
N LEU A 425 15.61 -2.81 -12.43
CA LEU A 425 15.15 -3.39 -13.68
C LEU A 425 14.67 -4.82 -13.41
N SER A 426 13.40 -5.09 -13.68
CA SER A 426 12.81 -6.43 -13.60
C SER A 426 11.94 -6.69 -14.81
N LEU A 427 12.14 -7.80 -15.51
CA LEU A 427 11.37 -8.20 -16.67
C LEU A 427 10.34 -9.25 -16.26
N SER A 428 9.08 -9.04 -16.66
CA SER A 428 7.97 -9.93 -16.33
C SER A 428 7.50 -10.78 -17.51
N GLY A 429 7.75 -10.36 -18.75
CA GLY A 429 7.30 -11.10 -19.93
C GLY A 429 7.69 -10.48 -21.26
N ILE A 430 7.41 -11.20 -22.35
CA ILE A 430 7.60 -10.74 -23.73
C ILE A 430 6.48 -11.25 -24.64
N SER A 431 6.02 -10.42 -25.57
CA SER A 431 5.00 -10.77 -26.57
C SER A 431 5.27 -10.10 -27.94
N PRO A 432 5.18 -10.82 -29.07
CA PRO A 432 4.95 -12.26 -29.16
C PRO A 432 6.17 -13.06 -28.66
N ALA A 433 5.90 -14.21 -28.04
CA ALA A 433 6.92 -15.15 -27.57
C ALA A 433 7.36 -16.15 -28.66
N ASN A 434 6.64 -16.25 -29.78
CA ASN A 434 7.00 -17.10 -30.92
C ASN A 434 7.37 -16.22 -32.12
N LEU A 435 8.54 -16.45 -32.71
CA LEU A 435 9.06 -15.71 -33.86
C LEU A 435 9.40 -16.68 -34.99
N GLU A 436 9.28 -16.23 -36.24
CA GLU A 436 9.61 -17.05 -37.41
C GLU A 436 11.02 -16.72 -37.94
N VAL A 437 11.72 -17.72 -38.48
CA VAL A 437 12.99 -17.49 -39.21
C VAL A 437 12.81 -16.47 -40.33
N GLY A 438 13.77 -15.55 -40.48
CA GLY A 438 13.74 -14.54 -41.54
C GLY A 438 12.69 -13.43 -41.36
N SER A 439 11.90 -13.46 -40.29
CA SER A 439 10.89 -12.43 -40.01
C SER A 439 11.48 -11.16 -39.41
N THR A 440 10.79 -10.04 -39.62
CA THR A 440 11.01 -8.79 -38.88
C THR A 440 9.70 -8.41 -38.20
N VAL A 441 9.71 -8.31 -36.88
CA VAL A 441 8.49 -8.12 -36.05
C VAL A 441 8.79 -7.25 -34.84
N ASP A 442 7.78 -6.55 -34.35
CA ASP A 442 7.87 -5.82 -33.08
C ASP A 442 7.56 -6.76 -31.91
N VAL A 443 8.45 -6.78 -30.91
CA VAL A 443 8.27 -7.48 -29.64
C VAL A 443 8.13 -6.47 -28.51
N THR A 444 7.15 -6.70 -27.66
CA THR A 444 6.91 -5.92 -26.43
C THR A 444 7.46 -6.70 -25.25
N VAL A 445 8.37 -6.11 -24.48
CA VAL A 445 8.85 -6.67 -23.21
C VAL A 445 8.18 -5.89 -22.07
N SER A 446 7.51 -6.60 -21.17
CA SER A 446 6.92 -6.03 -19.95
C SER A 446 7.86 -6.19 -18.76
N GLY A 447 7.79 -5.26 -17.81
CA GLY A 447 8.66 -5.22 -16.65
C GLY A 447 8.40 -4.04 -15.73
N ALA A 448 9.42 -3.67 -14.97
CA ALA A 448 9.52 -2.47 -14.14
C ALA A 448 10.94 -1.91 -14.23
N GLY A 449 11.11 -0.62 -13.95
CA GLY A 449 12.42 0.04 -14.01
C GLY A 449 13.07 0.12 -15.39
N ILE A 450 12.31 -0.01 -16.49
CA ILE A 450 12.83 0.13 -17.86
C ILE A 450 13.09 1.63 -18.16
N LYS A 451 14.22 1.98 -18.77
CA LYS A 451 14.62 3.38 -19.00
C LYS A 451 14.85 3.68 -20.48
N ASP A 452 14.73 4.94 -20.90
CA ASP A 452 15.11 5.31 -22.26
C ASP A 452 16.57 4.95 -22.58
N GLY A 453 16.82 4.54 -23.83
CA GLY A 453 18.15 4.17 -24.30
C GLY A 453 18.63 2.79 -23.85
N VAL A 454 17.73 1.85 -23.48
CA VAL A 454 18.14 0.47 -23.19
C VAL A 454 18.81 -0.19 -24.39
N ASN A 455 19.68 -1.15 -24.08
CA ASN A 455 20.11 -2.18 -25.01
C ASN A 455 19.32 -3.47 -24.75
N MET A 456 18.75 -4.07 -25.80
CA MET A 456 18.09 -5.37 -25.73
C MET A 456 18.81 -6.38 -26.62
N VAL A 457 19.19 -7.51 -26.03
CA VAL A 457 19.83 -8.64 -26.73
C VAL A 457 18.93 -9.87 -26.62
N ILE A 458 18.46 -10.36 -27.77
CA ILE A 458 17.74 -11.62 -27.91
C ILE A 458 18.71 -12.70 -28.37
N CYS A 459 18.64 -13.89 -27.78
CA CYS A 459 19.52 -15.02 -28.08
C CYS A 459 21.02 -14.66 -27.90
N ARG A 460 21.59 -14.92 -26.71
CA ARG A 460 23.00 -14.61 -26.41
C ARG A 460 24.03 -15.20 -27.39
N ASN A 461 23.65 -16.25 -28.13
CA ASN A 461 24.46 -16.88 -29.17
C ASN A 461 24.28 -16.26 -30.58
N GLY A 462 23.64 -15.09 -30.70
CA GLY A 462 23.38 -14.41 -31.97
C GLY A 462 22.20 -14.99 -32.75
N GLY A 463 21.96 -14.49 -33.96
CA GLY A 463 20.89 -14.95 -34.86
C GLY A 463 19.56 -14.20 -34.74
N VAL A 464 19.47 -13.22 -33.85
CA VAL A 464 18.38 -12.24 -33.79
C VAL A 464 19.00 -10.86 -33.63
N THR A 465 18.65 -9.95 -34.52
CA THR A 465 19.10 -8.56 -34.51
C THR A 465 18.00 -7.67 -33.92
N THR A 466 18.34 -6.88 -32.91
CA THR A 466 17.46 -5.82 -32.40
C THR A 466 17.73 -4.55 -33.21
N ASN A 467 16.76 -4.08 -33.99
CA ASN A 467 16.92 -2.95 -34.92
C ASN A 467 16.70 -1.60 -34.22
N LEU A 468 15.56 -1.47 -33.54
CA LEU A 468 15.15 -0.25 -32.83
C LEU A 468 14.49 -0.66 -31.53
N VAL A 469 14.78 0.06 -30.45
CA VAL A 469 14.07 -0.08 -29.17
C VAL A 469 13.46 1.26 -28.82
N THR A 470 12.19 1.22 -28.42
CA THR A 470 11.41 2.36 -27.92
C THR A 470 10.87 2.00 -26.55
N VAL A 471 10.86 2.96 -25.62
CA VAL A 471 10.40 2.76 -24.25
C VAL A 471 9.23 3.71 -24.03
N PRO A 472 7.97 3.23 -24.14
CA PRO A 472 6.80 4.07 -23.90
C PRO A 472 6.73 4.61 -22.47
N ASP A 473 7.10 3.78 -21.49
CA ASP A 473 7.14 4.10 -20.07
C ASP A 473 8.04 3.10 -19.31
N SER A 474 8.16 3.25 -17.98
CA SER A 474 9.05 2.42 -17.16
C SER A 474 8.61 0.97 -16.98
N THR A 475 7.45 0.58 -17.48
CA THR A 475 6.87 -0.76 -17.35
C THR A 475 6.95 -1.58 -18.63
N MET A 476 7.32 -0.97 -19.74
CA MET A 476 7.43 -1.68 -21.01
C MET A 476 8.44 -1.07 -21.99
N LEU A 477 8.93 -1.91 -22.89
CA LEU A 477 9.60 -1.47 -24.12
C LEU A 477 9.03 -2.21 -25.31
N VAL A 478 9.10 -1.58 -26.48
CA VAL A 478 8.79 -2.16 -27.77
C VAL A 478 10.05 -2.14 -28.62
N ALA A 479 10.44 -3.30 -29.14
CA ALA A 479 11.63 -3.47 -29.93
C ALA A 479 11.32 -4.13 -31.27
N ASN A 480 11.79 -3.52 -32.35
CA ASN A 480 11.74 -4.11 -33.67
C ASN A 480 12.91 -5.10 -33.83
N VAL A 481 12.64 -6.37 -34.12
CA VAL A 481 13.63 -7.43 -34.17
C VAL A 481 13.58 -8.18 -35.50
N THR A 482 14.74 -8.54 -36.03
CA THR A 482 14.89 -9.37 -37.24
C THR A 482 15.55 -10.69 -36.88
N VAL A 483 14.93 -11.80 -37.27
CA VAL A 483 15.44 -13.15 -37.03
C VAL A 483 16.22 -13.64 -38.25
N ASP A 484 17.42 -14.18 -38.05
CA ASP A 484 18.21 -14.74 -39.16
C ASP A 484 17.50 -15.98 -39.76
N PRO A 485 17.57 -16.19 -41.08
CA PRO A 485 16.91 -17.33 -41.75
C PRO A 485 17.33 -18.72 -41.24
N ASP A 486 18.53 -18.84 -40.65
CA ASP A 486 19.08 -20.10 -40.14
C ASP A 486 18.89 -20.26 -38.61
N LYS A 487 18.25 -19.31 -37.95
CA LYS A 487 18.10 -19.29 -36.48
C LYS A 487 16.86 -20.08 -36.05
N SER A 488 17.01 -21.12 -35.25
CA SER A 488 15.87 -21.85 -34.65
C SER A 488 16.09 -22.21 -33.18
N GLY A 489 14.99 -22.58 -32.51
CA GLY A 489 14.95 -23.04 -31.13
C GLY A 489 14.65 -21.95 -30.10
N THR A 490 14.78 -22.27 -28.81
CA THR A 490 14.40 -21.37 -27.71
C THR A 490 15.51 -20.40 -27.32
N CYS A 491 15.15 -19.16 -27.02
CA CYS A 491 16.02 -18.10 -26.54
C CYS A 491 15.52 -17.46 -25.25
N GLY A 492 16.42 -16.75 -24.57
CA GLY A 492 16.08 -15.78 -23.53
C GLY A 492 16.33 -14.36 -24.04
N VAL A 493 15.91 -13.39 -23.25
CA VAL A 493 16.02 -11.96 -23.55
C VAL A 493 16.82 -11.30 -22.45
N THR A 494 17.82 -10.51 -22.81
CA THR A 494 18.55 -9.66 -21.88
C THR A 494 18.19 -8.21 -22.18
N VAL A 495 17.74 -7.47 -21.17
CA VAL A 495 17.62 -6.00 -21.24
C VAL A 495 18.69 -5.39 -20.35
N THR A 496 19.34 -4.33 -20.81
CA THR A 496 20.33 -3.57 -20.05
C THR A 496 20.05 -2.09 -20.22
N ASN A 497 19.68 -1.42 -19.14
CA ASN A 497 19.48 0.02 -19.10
C ASN A 497 20.81 0.76 -19.30
N ALA A 498 20.72 2.05 -19.65
CA ALA A 498 21.90 2.91 -19.84
C ALA A 498 22.75 3.11 -18.57
N ASP A 499 22.16 2.92 -17.39
CA ASP A 499 22.83 2.93 -16.08
C ASP A 499 23.52 1.59 -15.74
N GLY A 500 23.42 0.59 -16.61
CA GLY A 500 24.01 -0.73 -16.42
C GLY A 500 23.11 -1.74 -15.71
N ALA A 501 21.93 -1.34 -15.21
CA ALA A 501 20.98 -2.28 -14.63
C ALA A 501 20.55 -3.31 -15.67
N ARG A 502 20.54 -4.60 -15.30
CA ARG A 502 20.37 -5.71 -16.24
C ARG A 502 19.48 -6.79 -15.66
N ASP A 503 18.50 -7.22 -16.44
CA ASP A 503 17.68 -8.39 -16.11
C ASP A 503 17.44 -9.27 -17.35
N ILE A 504 17.06 -10.52 -17.10
CA ILE A 504 17.01 -11.59 -18.10
C ILE A 504 15.70 -12.36 -17.99
N LEU A 505 14.91 -12.33 -19.07
CA LEU A 505 13.89 -13.35 -19.28
C LEU A 505 14.58 -14.68 -19.65
N PRO A 506 14.28 -15.78 -18.93
CA PRO A 506 15.02 -17.02 -19.04
C PRO A 506 14.93 -17.64 -20.44
N ARG A 507 15.82 -18.59 -20.74
CA ARG A 507 15.77 -19.36 -21.99
C ARG A 507 14.46 -20.14 -22.06
N GLY A 508 13.72 -19.98 -23.15
CA GLY A 508 12.35 -20.48 -23.30
C GLY A 508 11.30 -19.37 -23.35
N SER A 509 11.68 -18.13 -23.04
CA SER A 509 10.79 -16.95 -23.16
C SER A 509 10.53 -16.55 -24.61
N ILE A 510 11.41 -16.94 -25.54
CA ILE A 510 11.18 -16.87 -26.98
C ILE A 510 11.38 -18.25 -27.60
N THR A 511 10.51 -18.65 -28.51
CA THR A 511 10.70 -19.78 -29.43
C THR A 511 10.85 -19.25 -30.86
N ILE A 512 11.87 -19.73 -31.58
CA ILE A 512 12.09 -19.38 -32.98
C ILE A 512 11.86 -20.61 -33.85
N ASP A 513 10.84 -20.54 -34.70
CA ASP A 513 10.41 -21.65 -35.52
C ASP A 513 11.20 -21.72 -36.83
N ALA A 514 11.68 -22.94 -37.14
CA ALA A 514 12.64 -23.23 -38.20
C ALA A 514 12.12 -23.05 -39.64
N GLY A 515 10.91 -22.51 -39.84
CA GLY A 515 10.32 -22.24 -41.15
C GLY A 515 10.46 -23.38 -42.14
N GLY A 516 9.78 -24.51 -41.89
CA GLY A 516 9.82 -25.65 -42.80
C GLY A 516 9.09 -26.86 -42.24
N VAL A 517 7.95 -27.18 -42.86
CA VAL A 517 6.84 -27.96 -42.32
C VAL A 517 6.07 -27.11 -41.32
N GLU A 518 5.06 -26.42 -41.84
CA GLU A 518 3.85 -26.14 -41.07
C GLU A 518 3.58 -27.42 -40.26
N PRO A 519 3.64 -27.39 -38.90
CA PRO A 519 2.81 -28.32 -38.15
C PRO A 519 1.42 -28.20 -38.79
N PRO A 520 0.55 -29.21 -38.80
CA PRO A 520 -0.85 -28.91 -39.09
C PRO A 520 -1.17 -27.73 -38.19
N GLY A 521 -1.43 -26.55 -38.77
CA GLY A 521 -1.82 -25.38 -38.00
C GLY A 521 -2.86 -25.91 -37.05
N GLU A 522 -2.72 -25.63 -35.75
CA GLU A 522 -3.74 -26.08 -34.81
C GLU A 522 -5.04 -25.58 -35.41
N VAL A 523 -5.83 -26.50 -35.98
CA VAL A 523 -6.99 -26.12 -36.77
C VAL A 523 -7.82 -25.31 -35.81
N LEU A 524 -8.21 -24.10 -36.22
CA LEU A 524 -8.98 -23.24 -35.34
C LEU A 524 -10.21 -24.04 -34.88
N THR A 525 -10.26 -24.39 -33.60
CA THR A 525 -11.42 -25.05 -32.99
C THR A 525 -11.94 -24.22 -31.84
N LEU A 526 -13.27 -24.17 -31.69
CA LEU A 526 -13.93 -23.49 -30.58
C LEU A 526 -14.58 -24.54 -29.68
N ALA A 527 -14.18 -24.56 -28.41
CA ALA A 527 -14.66 -25.53 -27.43
C ALA A 527 -15.82 -24.97 -26.59
N SER A 528 -15.67 -23.76 -26.04
CA SER A 528 -16.69 -23.17 -25.18
C SER A 528 -16.61 -21.65 -25.10
N VAL A 529 -17.63 -21.07 -24.48
CA VAL A 529 -17.73 -19.64 -24.21
C VAL A 529 -18.32 -19.44 -22.82
N SER A 530 -17.78 -18.52 -22.02
CA SER A 530 -18.21 -18.25 -20.65
C SER A 530 -18.15 -16.75 -20.31
N PRO A 531 -19.24 -16.15 -19.80
CA PRO A 531 -20.56 -16.75 -19.65
C PRO A 531 -21.20 -17.06 -21.02
N SER A 532 -21.89 -18.21 -21.11
CA SER A 532 -22.65 -18.60 -22.31
C SER A 532 -24.07 -18.03 -22.34
N THR A 533 -24.43 -17.22 -21.34
CA THR A 533 -25.73 -16.52 -21.26
C THR A 533 -25.47 -15.05 -20.96
N LEU A 534 -26.01 -14.15 -21.79
CA LEU A 534 -25.88 -12.70 -21.62
C LEU A 534 -27.27 -12.06 -21.54
N ASP A 535 -27.40 -10.98 -20.77
CA ASP A 535 -28.65 -10.23 -20.65
C ASP A 535 -28.76 -9.15 -21.73
N ALA A 536 -29.94 -8.96 -22.30
CA ALA A 536 -30.20 -7.88 -23.25
C ALA A 536 -29.88 -6.50 -22.63
N GLY A 537 -29.11 -5.66 -23.34
CA GLY A 537 -28.68 -4.34 -22.86
C GLY A 537 -27.41 -4.34 -22.01
N SER A 538 -26.81 -5.50 -21.74
CA SER A 538 -25.56 -5.60 -20.97
C SER A 538 -24.32 -5.38 -21.86
N THR A 539 -23.23 -4.91 -21.24
CA THR A 539 -21.87 -4.94 -21.78
C THR A 539 -21.01 -5.77 -20.84
N MET A 540 -20.39 -6.83 -21.34
CA MET A 540 -19.56 -7.70 -20.51
C MET A 540 -18.48 -8.42 -21.29
N ASP A 541 -17.44 -8.82 -20.55
CA ASP A 541 -16.39 -9.68 -21.07
C ASP A 541 -16.84 -11.14 -21.11
N VAL A 542 -16.52 -11.78 -22.22
CA VAL A 542 -16.81 -13.19 -22.46
C VAL A 542 -15.52 -13.89 -22.85
N ALA A 543 -15.15 -14.91 -22.09
CA ALA A 543 -13.99 -15.76 -22.36
C ALA A 543 -14.38 -16.89 -23.32
N LEU A 544 -13.60 -17.06 -24.37
CA LEU A 544 -13.73 -18.14 -25.35
C LEU A 544 -12.54 -19.06 -25.21
N THR A 545 -12.81 -20.37 -25.20
CA THR A 545 -11.77 -21.40 -25.18
C THR A 545 -11.80 -22.25 -26.43
N GLY A 546 -10.63 -22.69 -26.89
CA GLY A 546 -10.44 -23.38 -28.16
C GLY A 546 -9.00 -23.88 -28.35
N SER A 547 -8.61 -24.10 -29.60
CA SER A 547 -7.24 -24.34 -30.04
C SER A 547 -6.97 -23.55 -31.31
N GLY A 548 -5.70 -23.22 -31.58
CA GLY A 548 -5.33 -22.48 -32.80
C GLY A 548 -5.89 -21.06 -32.89
N ILE A 549 -6.02 -20.33 -31.78
CA ILE A 549 -6.45 -18.93 -31.78
C ILE A 549 -5.24 -18.00 -32.00
N ASP A 550 -5.23 -17.23 -33.08
CA ASP A 550 -4.11 -16.33 -33.40
C ASP A 550 -4.30 -14.91 -32.87
N VAL A 551 -3.20 -14.24 -32.52
CA VAL A 551 -3.22 -12.81 -32.16
C VAL A 551 -3.76 -11.99 -33.33
N GLY A 552 -4.76 -11.15 -33.05
CA GLY A 552 -5.49 -10.40 -34.08
C GLY A 552 -6.75 -11.11 -34.60
N ALA A 553 -7.11 -12.26 -34.02
CA ALA A 553 -8.38 -12.91 -34.27
C ALA A 553 -9.57 -11.96 -34.03
N ASN A 554 -10.54 -12.00 -34.94
CA ASN A 554 -11.77 -11.22 -34.85
C ASN A 554 -12.93 -12.10 -34.37
N VAL A 555 -13.73 -11.56 -33.44
CA VAL A 555 -14.94 -12.23 -32.93
C VAL A 555 -16.18 -11.56 -33.49
N LEU A 556 -17.03 -12.35 -34.14
CA LEU A 556 -18.34 -11.91 -34.62
C LEU A 556 -19.44 -12.74 -33.97
N VAL A 557 -20.38 -12.06 -33.31
CA VAL A 557 -21.49 -12.69 -32.61
C VAL A 557 -22.81 -12.24 -33.25
N CYS A 558 -23.72 -13.19 -33.51
CA CYS A 558 -25.01 -12.95 -34.18
C CYS A 558 -24.88 -12.26 -35.56
N ARG A 559 -25.12 -12.99 -36.67
CA ARG A 559 -25.11 -12.37 -38.01
C ARG A 559 -26.21 -11.30 -38.23
N SER A 560 -27.16 -11.17 -37.30
CA SER A 560 -28.22 -10.16 -37.27
C SER A 560 -27.78 -8.79 -36.73
N GLY A 561 -26.57 -8.67 -36.15
CA GLY A 561 -26.09 -7.43 -35.52
C GLY A 561 -26.67 -7.17 -34.13
N ALA A 562 -27.24 -8.19 -33.48
CA ALA A 562 -27.84 -8.08 -32.14
C ALA A 562 -26.81 -7.97 -31.00
N ILE A 563 -25.54 -8.30 -31.27
CA ILE A 563 -24.42 -8.15 -30.35
C ILE A 563 -23.29 -7.43 -31.09
N THR A 564 -22.72 -6.40 -30.46
CA THR A 564 -21.54 -5.68 -30.93
C THR A 564 -20.31 -6.17 -30.18
N THR A 565 -19.27 -6.55 -30.90
CA THR A 565 -17.94 -6.83 -30.32
C THR A 565 -17.18 -5.51 -30.21
N ASN A 566 -16.82 -5.07 -29.01
CA ASN A 566 -16.12 -3.80 -28.78
C ASN A 566 -14.59 -3.97 -28.83
N LEU A 567 -14.07 -4.99 -28.13
CA LEU A 567 -12.65 -5.29 -28.04
C LEU A 567 -12.45 -6.81 -27.99
N VAL A 568 -11.40 -7.29 -28.65
CA VAL A 568 -10.96 -8.69 -28.56
C VAL A 568 -9.51 -8.70 -28.09
N THR A 569 -9.25 -9.44 -27.02
CA THR A 569 -7.92 -9.63 -26.45
C THR A 569 -7.60 -11.12 -26.47
N VAL A 570 -6.66 -11.53 -27.30
CA VAL A 570 -6.16 -12.91 -27.33
C VAL A 570 -5.16 -13.07 -26.19
N ILE A 571 -5.42 -14.03 -25.29
CA ILE A 571 -4.56 -14.29 -24.12
C ILE A 571 -3.46 -15.28 -24.52
N ASP A 572 -3.85 -16.36 -25.20
CA ASP A 572 -2.95 -17.39 -25.74
C ASP A 572 -3.66 -18.16 -26.89
N SER A 573 -3.02 -19.20 -27.43
CA SER A 573 -3.56 -20.00 -28.54
C SER A 573 -4.82 -20.80 -28.21
N THR A 574 -5.21 -20.85 -26.94
CA THR A 574 -6.37 -21.59 -26.45
C THR A 574 -7.47 -20.68 -25.88
N THR A 575 -7.15 -19.42 -25.59
CA THR A 575 -8.06 -18.51 -24.87
C THR A 575 -8.01 -17.09 -25.44
N LEU A 576 -9.21 -16.53 -25.68
CA LEU A 576 -9.38 -15.10 -25.92
C LEU A 576 -10.52 -14.55 -25.05
N ILE A 577 -10.50 -13.25 -24.80
CA ILE A 577 -11.59 -12.50 -24.15
C ILE A 577 -12.15 -11.52 -25.15
N ALA A 578 -13.48 -11.48 -25.28
CA ALA A 578 -14.18 -10.51 -26.10
C ALA A 578 -15.12 -9.68 -25.23
N ASN A 579 -14.98 -8.36 -25.28
CA ASN A 579 -15.94 -7.43 -24.67
C ASN A 579 -17.12 -7.25 -25.62
N LEU A 580 -18.32 -7.66 -25.18
CA LEU A 580 -19.52 -7.71 -26.00
C LEU A 580 -20.61 -6.80 -25.43
N THR A 581 -21.25 -6.01 -26.28
CA THR A 581 -22.46 -5.25 -25.96
C THR A 581 -23.68 -5.89 -26.61
N VAL A 582 -24.68 -6.27 -25.82
CA VAL A 582 -25.93 -6.88 -26.30
C VAL A 582 -26.98 -5.79 -26.51
N ALA A 583 -27.62 -5.74 -27.69
CA ALA A 583 -28.69 -4.79 -27.94
C ALA A 583 -29.88 -5.01 -26.98
N ALA A 584 -30.51 -3.93 -26.52
CA ALA A 584 -31.56 -3.96 -25.49
C ALA A 584 -32.80 -4.78 -25.87
N ASN A 585 -33.04 -5.03 -27.16
CA ASN A 585 -34.15 -5.82 -27.69
C ASN A 585 -33.71 -7.18 -28.25
N ALA A 586 -32.45 -7.58 -28.05
CA ALA A 586 -31.95 -8.86 -28.51
C ALA A 586 -32.52 -10.01 -27.68
N SER A 587 -32.86 -11.12 -28.34
CA SER A 587 -33.32 -12.34 -27.68
C SER A 587 -32.98 -13.56 -28.53
N GLY A 588 -32.95 -14.73 -27.91
CA GLY A 588 -32.68 -16.01 -28.58
C GLY A 588 -31.21 -16.43 -28.51
N ALA A 589 -30.86 -17.51 -29.22
CA ALA A 589 -29.51 -18.05 -29.24
C ALA A 589 -28.71 -17.55 -30.45
N CYS A 590 -27.45 -17.20 -30.23
CA CYS A 590 -26.53 -16.73 -31.25
C CYS A 590 -25.37 -17.69 -31.47
N ASN A 591 -24.98 -17.83 -32.74
CA ASN A 591 -23.70 -18.40 -33.08
C ASN A 591 -22.61 -17.36 -32.85
N LEU A 592 -21.45 -17.83 -32.45
CA LEU A 592 -20.22 -17.06 -32.33
C LEU A 592 -19.24 -17.57 -33.37
N ALA A 593 -18.59 -16.67 -34.11
CA ALA A 593 -17.54 -17.00 -35.05
C ALA A 593 -16.23 -16.31 -34.67
N VAL A 594 -15.13 -17.05 -34.75
CA VAL A 594 -13.77 -16.51 -34.66
C VAL A 594 -13.13 -16.62 -36.05
N THR A 595 -12.41 -15.58 -36.47
CA THR A 595 -11.65 -15.58 -37.73
C THR A 595 -10.24 -15.09 -37.45
N ASN A 596 -9.26 -15.95 -37.68
CA ASN A 596 -7.85 -15.63 -37.52
C ASN A 596 -7.35 -14.78 -38.71
N PRO A 597 -6.21 -14.08 -38.55
CA PRO A 597 -5.62 -13.26 -39.62
C PRO A 597 -5.19 -14.06 -40.86
N ASP A 598 -4.86 -15.34 -40.69
CA ASP A 598 -4.54 -16.28 -41.78
C ASP A 598 -5.75 -16.66 -42.64
N GLY A 599 -6.96 -16.32 -42.18
CA GLY A 599 -8.23 -16.58 -42.85
C GLY A 599 -8.96 -17.83 -42.35
N GLU A 600 -8.40 -18.60 -41.42
CA GLU A 600 -9.11 -19.69 -40.76
C GLU A 600 -10.31 -19.17 -39.98
N ARG A 601 -11.43 -19.90 -40.04
CA ARG A 601 -12.69 -19.48 -39.43
C ARG A 601 -13.45 -20.67 -38.88
N GLU A 602 -13.79 -20.59 -37.60
CA GLU A 602 -14.64 -21.57 -36.92
C GLU A 602 -15.86 -20.90 -36.29
N VAL A 603 -16.95 -21.67 -36.13
CA VAL A 603 -18.23 -21.18 -35.62
C VAL A 603 -18.76 -22.09 -34.52
N LEU A 604 -18.78 -21.57 -33.28
CA LEU A 604 -19.47 -22.19 -32.18
C LEU A 604 -20.98 -21.90 -32.31
N ARG A 605 -21.75 -22.95 -32.59
CA ARG A 605 -23.20 -22.82 -32.85
C ARG A 605 -23.98 -22.71 -31.54
N SER A 606 -24.95 -21.80 -31.51
CA SER A 606 -25.76 -21.48 -30.31
C SER A 606 -24.90 -21.25 -29.06
N ALA A 607 -23.72 -20.65 -29.27
CA ALA A 607 -22.71 -20.42 -28.24
C ALA A 607 -23.23 -19.52 -27.11
N ILE A 608 -23.99 -18.49 -27.48
CA ILE A 608 -24.49 -17.49 -26.53
C ILE A 608 -26.02 -17.52 -26.54
N ALA A 609 -26.62 -17.79 -25.39
CA ALA A 609 -28.03 -17.55 -25.15
C ALA A 609 -28.23 -16.11 -24.68
N ILE A 610 -29.06 -15.36 -25.38
CA ILE A 610 -29.48 -14.03 -24.92
C ILE A 610 -30.72 -14.25 -24.07
N SER A 611 -30.53 -14.08 -22.77
CA SER A 611 -31.62 -13.93 -21.82
C SER A 611 -32.33 -12.64 -22.22
N ALA A 612 -33.53 -12.77 -22.81
CA ALA A 612 -34.41 -11.63 -23.03
C ALA A 612 -34.56 -10.98 -21.67
N GLY A 613 -33.99 -9.77 -21.52
CA GLY A 613 -33.84 -9.08 -20.25
C GLY A 613 -35.07 -9.36 -19.41
N GLY A 614 -34.89 -10.18 -18.38
CA GLY A 614 -36.00 -10.73 -17.62
C GLY A 614 -36.91 -9.59 -17.24
N VAL A 615 -38.18 -9.74 -17.59
CA VAL A 615 -39.31 -9.11 -16.92
C VAL A 615 -39.03 -9.27 -15.42
N GLY A 616 -38.46 -8.24 -14.82
CA GLY A 616 -37.66 -8.35 -13.60
C GLY A 616 -37.21 -6.99 -13.06
N GLY A 617 -37.29 -5.93 -13.87
CA GLY A 617 -37.73 -4.66 -13.31
C GLY A 617 -39.21 -4.79 -12.94
N ASN A 618 -39.60 -4.40 -11.72
CA ASN A 618 -41.02 -4.20 -11.40
C ASN A 618 -41.67 -3.42 -12.56
N PRO A 619 -42.85 -3.80 -13.07
CA PRO A 619 -43.50 -3.03 -14.12
C PRO A 619 -43.57 -1.57 -13.68
N LEU A 620 -43.20 -0.65 -14.59
CA LEU A 620 -43.24 0.78 -14.29
C LEU A 620 -44.64 1.13 -13.79
N SER A 621 -44.72 1.55 -12.54
CA SER A 621 -45.96 2.01 -11.91
C SER A 621 -45.66 3.24 -11.08
N ILE A 622 -46.36 4.34 -11.36
CA ILE A 622 -46.23 5.60 -10.64
C ILE A 622 -47.42 5.73 -9.70
N THR A 623 -47.14 5.81 -8.41
CA THR A 623 -48.16 5.82 -7.36
C THR A 623 -48.52 7.22 -6.89
N GLY A 624 -47.67 8.23 -7.13
CA GLY A 624 -47.99 9.60 -6.73
C GLY A 624 -46.91 10.63 -7.10
N VAL A 625 -47.30 11.90 -7.03
CA VAL A 625 -46.42 13.06 -7.26
C VAL A 625 -46.57 14.12 -6.18
N VAL A 626 -45.47 14.80 -5.83
CA VAL A 626 -45.43 15.87 -4.83
C VAL A 626 -44.47 16.97 -5.31
N PRO A 627 -44.84 18.26 -5.29
CA PRO A 627 -46.15 18.78 -4.88
C PRO A 627 -47.24 18.53 -5.94
N GLY A 628 -48.47 18.28 -5.47
CA GLY A 628 -49.66 18.15 -6.34
C GLY A 628 -50.32 19.49 -6.72
N LEU A 629 -49.79 20.62 -6.24
CA LEU A 629 -50.23 21.99 -6.56
C LEU A 629 -49.03 22.78 -7.09
N LEU A 630 -49.17 23.32 -8.29
CA LEU A 630 -48.19 24.20 -8.94
C LEU A 630 -48.84 25.56 -9.23
N PHE A 631 -48.03 26.62 -9.37
CA PHE A 631 -48.49 27.96 -9.71
C PHE A 631 -48.08 28.35 -11.12
N ALA A 632 -48.95 29.05 -11.85
CA ALA A 632 -48.64 29.56 -13.17
C ALA A 632 -47.39 30.48 -13.14
N GLY A 633 -46.48 30.30 -14.11
CA GLY A 633 -45.23 31.06 -14.19
C GLY A 633 -44.11 30.61 -13.23
N SER A 634 -44.30 29.52 -12.47
CA SER A 634 -43.29 28.98 -11.56
C SER A 634 -42.42 27.88 -12.17
N THR A 635 -41.20 27.73 -11.66
CA THR A 635 -40.33 26.56 -11.89
C THR A 635 -40.16 25.82 -10.57
N VAL A 636 -40.53 24.53 -10.53
CA VAL A 636 -40.62 23.73 -9.30
C VAL A 636 -40.17 22.30 -9.59
N ASP A 637 -39.52 21.67 -8.60
CA ASP A 637 -39.22 20.24 -8.63
C ASP A 637 -40.45 19.41 -8.23
N VAL A 638 -40.87 18.51 -9.11
CA VAL A 638 -41.93 17.53 -8.88
C VAL A 638 -41.31 16.16 -8.68
N MET A 639 -41.43 15.64 -7.46
CA MET A 639 -40.99 14.29 -7.12
C MET A 639 -42.09 13.30 -7.49
N ALA A 640 -41.74 12.26 -8.26
CA ALA A 640 -42.65 11.14 -8.56
C ALA A 640 -42.16 9.87 -7.85
N SER A 641 -43.11 9.17 -7.22
CA SER A 641 -42.88 7.92 -6.50
C SER A 641 -43.56 6.77 -7.23
N GLY A 642 -42.94 5.58 -7.19
CA GLY A 642 -43.43 4.42 -7.92
C GLY A 642 -42.56 3.18 -7.73
N THR A 643 -42.62 2.29 -8.72
CA THR A 643 -41.76 1.12 -8.85
C THR A 643 -41.31 0.98 -10.30
N GLY A 644 -40.12 0.44 -10.53
CA GLY A 644 -39.65 0.14 -11.89
C GLY A 644 -39.14 1.35 -12.67
N ILE A 645 -38.76 2.44 -12.00
CA ILE A 645 -38.17 3.61 -12.64
C ILE A 645 -36.73 3.29 -13.09
N GLN A 646 -36.37 3.67 -14.31
CA GLN A 646 -35.04 3.42 -14.89
C GLN A 646 -34.28 4.72 -15.16
N ASP A 647 -32.95 4.67 -15.15
CA ASP A 647 -32.13 5.80 -15.60
C ASP A 647 -32.44 6.19 -17.05
N GLY A 648 -32.47 7.50 -17.32
CA GLY A 648 -32.88 8.03 -18.63
C GLY A 648 -34.39 8.08 -18.88
N VAL A 649 -35.23 7.86 -17.85
CA VAL A 649 -36.69 8.02 -17.91
C VAL A 649 -37.11 9.43 -18.34
N SER A 650 -38.22 9.52 -19.08
CA SER A 650 -38.85 10.80 -19.46
C SER A 650 -40.12 11.06 -18.65
N VAL A 651 -40.34 12.33 -18.28
CA VAL A 651 -41.52 12.79 -17.53
C VAL A 651 -42.23 13.89 -18.33
N GLU A 652 -43.50 13.66 -18.63
CA GLU A 652 -44.39 14.62 -19.28
C GLU A 652 -45.51 15.05 -18.31
N VAL A 653 -45.54 16.34 -17.97
CA VAL A 653 -46.61 16.96 -17.17
C VAL A 653 -47.55 17.72 -18.11
N CYS A 654 -48.85 17.45 -18.01
CA CYS A 654 -49.88 18.05 -18.89
C CYS A 654 -49.67 17.74 -20.39
N ARG A 655 -50.13 16.58 -20.89
CA ARG A 655 -50.07 16.21 -22.32
C ARG A 655 -50.63 17.26 -23.31
N ASN A 656 -51.49 18.18 -22.85
CA ASN A 656 -52.04 19.26 -23.67
C ASN A 656 -51.09 20.50 -23.77
N GLY A 657 -49.82 20.39 -23.37
CA GLY A 657 -48.86 21.50 -23.34
C GLY A 657 -49.06 22.46 -22.16
N GLY A 658 -48.20 23.48 -22.06
CA GLY A 658 -48.25 24.51 -21.01
C GLY A 658 -47.43 24.22 -19.75
N VAL A 659 -46.69 23.10 -19.73
CA VAL A 659 -45.67 22.79 -18.72
C VAL A 659 -44.49 22.16 -19.45
N THR A 660 -43.29 22.67 -19.20
CA THR A 660 -42.03 22.18 -19.77
C THR A 660 -41.25 21.42 -18.70
N THR A 661 -40.84 20.18 -18.99
CA THR A 661 -39.91 19.43 -18.13
C THR A 661 -38.48 19.78 -18.54
N ASN A 662 -37.70 20.39 -17.65
CA ASN A 662 -36.34 20.86 -17.94
C ASN A 662 -35.30 19.75 -17.72
N LEU A 663 -35.35 19.08 -16.57
CA LEU A 663 -34.42 18.03 -16.17
C LEU A 663 -35.16 16.95 -15.39
N VAL A 664 -34.80 15.69 -15.62
CA VAL A 664 -35.27 14.55 -14.84
C VAL A 664 -34.06 13.87 -14.22
N THR A 665 -34.07 13.72 -12.89
CA THR A 665 -33.04 13.02 -12.13
C THR A 665 -33.67 11.83 -11.44
N VAL A 666 -33.19 10.62 -11.74
CA VAL A 666 -33.60 9.40 -11.06
C VAL A 666 -32.81 9.28 -9.76
N ILE A 667 -33.50 9.08 -8.64
CA ILE A 667 -32.87 8.86 -7.34
C ILE A 667 -32.60 7.37 -7.17
N ASP A 668 -33.61 6.54 -7.46
CA ASP A 668 -33.54 5.08 -7.49
C ASP A 668 -34.73 4.49 -8.26
N SER A 669 -34.86 3.16 -8.26
CA SER A 669 -35.94 2.42 -8.95
C SER A 669 -37.37 2.72 -8.47
N THR A 670 -37.54 3.50 -7.40
CA THR A 670 -38.82 3.88 -6.80
C THR A 670 -39.08 5.38 -6.78
N MET A 671 -38.09 6.21 -7.14
CA MET A 671 -38.21 7.66 -7.03
C MET A 671 -37.42 8.42 -8.10
N LEU A 672 -38.06 9.47 -8.65
CA LEU A 672 -37.42 10.46 -9.52
C LEU A 672 -37.84 11.87 -9.14
N VAL A 673 -37.06 12.86 -9.57
CA VAL A 673 -37.36 14.29 -9.47
C VAL A 673 -37.35 14.89 -10.87
N ALA A 674 -38.43 15.57 -11.23
CA ALA A 674 -38.56 16.30 -12.49
C ALA A 674 -38.66 17.81 -12.22
N ASN A 675 -37.68 18.58 -12.68
CA ASN A 675 -37.74 20.05 -12.65
C ASN A 675 -38.67 20.52 -13.78
N VAL A 676 -39.77 21.20 -13.43
CA VAL A 676 -40.79 21.63 -14.41
C VAL A 676 -41.03 23.14 -14.34
N THR A 677 -41.22 23.77 -15.50
CA THR A 677 -41.61 25.18 -15.65
C THR A 677 -43.05 25.26 -16.16
N VAL A 678 -43.92 25.99 -15.46
CA VAL A 678 -45.33 26.16 -15.82
C VAL A 678 -45.53 27.48 -16.57
N ASP A 679 -46.22 27.45 -17.71
CA ASP A 679 -46.48 28.66 -18.49
C ASP A 679 -47.35 29.67 -17.69
N PRO A 680 -47.15 30.99 -17.85
CA PRO A 680 -47.87 32.01 -17.08
C PRO A 680 -49.41 32.00 -17.21
N ASP A 681 -49.93 31.46 -18.32
CA ASP A 681 -51.38 31.40 -18.59
C ASP A 681 -51.98 30.00 -18.32
N LYS A 682 -51.18 29.06 -17.79
CA LYS A 682 -51.61 27.68 -17.56
C LYS A 682 -52.46 27.59 -16.29
N SER A 683 -53.65 26.99 -16.39
CA SER A 683 -54.50 26.68 -15.23
C SER A 683 -55.23 25.34 -15.41
N GLY A 684 -55.73 24.78 -14.30
CA GLY A 684 -56.55 23.57 -14.29
C GLY A 684 -55.80 22.31 -13.87
N THR A 685 -56.42 21.14 -14.07
CA THR A 685 -55.88 19.84 -13.60
C THR A 685 -55.13 19.09 -14.69
N CYS A 686 -53.97 18.55 -14.34
CA CYS A 686 -53.10 17.76 -15.22
C CYS A 686 -52.86 16.35 -14.68
N GLY A 687 -52.48 15.45 -15.58
CA GLY A 687 -51.89 14.16 -15.26
C GLY A 687 -50.38 14.18 -15.53
N VAL A 688 -49.68 13.15 -15.06
CA VAL A 688 -48.23 12.97 -15.26
C VAL A 688 -48.01 11.65 -15.97
N THR A 689 -47.27 11.67 -17.08
CA THR A 689 -46.86 10.47 -17.82
C THR A 689 -45.38 10.24 -17.59
N VAL A 690 -45.00 9.02 -17.18
CA VAL A 690 -43.61 8.60 -17.03
C VAL A 690 -43.35 7.47 -18.03
N THR A 691 -42.27 7.58 -18.80
CA THR A 691 -41.91 6.58 -19.82
C THR A 691 -40.42 6.23 -19.70
N ASN A 692 -40.14 4.96 -19.39
CA ASN A 692 -38.79 4.39 -19.36
C ASN A 692 -38.23 4.19 -20.77
N LEU A 693 -36.90 4.02 -20.87
CA LEU A 693 -36.21 3.73 -22.13
C LEU A 693 -36.60 2.37 -22.74
N ASP A 694 -37.00 1.41 -21.91
CA ASP A 694 -37.54 0.11 -22.34
C ASP A 694 -38.97 0.19 -22.90
N GLY A 695 -39.58 1.37 -22.93
CA GLY A 695 -40.95 1.61 -23.40
C GLY A 695 -42.03 1.38 -22.35
N GLY A 696 -41.67 0.97 -21.13
CA GLY A 696 -42.57 0.92 -19.98
C GLY A 696 -43.15 2.31 -19.73
N ARG A 697 -44.48 2.40 -19.61
CA ARG A 697 -45.19 3.67 -19.49
C ARG A 697 -46.30 3.57 -18.46
N ASP A 698 -46.32 4.52 -17.52
CA ASP A 698 -47.45 4.70 -16.61
C ASP A 698 -47.93 6.16 -16.60
N VAL A 699 -49.21 6.34 -16.27
CA VAL A 699 -49.90 7.63 -16.34
C VAL A 699 -50.71 7.85 -15.07
N LEU A 700 -50.29 8.83 -14.27
CA LEU A 700 -51.16 9.37 -13.24
C LEU A 700 -52.31 10.17 -13.87
N PRO A 701 -53.56 9.97 -13.38
CA PRO A 701 -54.74 10.56 -13.99
C PRO A 701 -54.77 12.09 -13.87
N ARG A 702 -55.59 12.74 -14.71
CA ARG A 702 -55.86 14.18 -14.59
C ARG A 702 -56.39 14.49 -13.19
N GLY A 703 -55.74 15.41 -12.48
CA GLY A 703 -56.00 15.72 -11.08
C GLY A 703 -54.84 15.37 -10.15
N SER A 704 -53.82 14.64 -10.64
CA SER A 704 -52.58 14.41 -9.88
C SER A 704 -51.77 15.68 -9.66
N ILE A 705 -51.88 16.65 -10.57
CA ILE A 705 -51.37 18.01 -10.43
C ILE A 705 -52.50 19.00 -10.70
N THR A 706 -52.64 20.00 -9.82
CA THR A 706 -53.50 21.17 -10.01
C THR A 706 -52.62 22.39 -10.25
N ILE A 707 -52.96 23.20 -11.25
CA ILE A 707 -52.25 24.45 -11.57
C ILE A 707 -53.18 25.63 -11.30
N GLN A 708 -52.70 26.58 -10.48
CA GLN A 708 -53.42 27.80 -10.08
C GLN A 708 -52.75 29.08 -10.59
#